data_AF-A0A9D1FDX3-F1
#
_entry.id   AF-A0A9D1FDX3-F1
#
_cell.length_a   1.000
_cell.length_b   1.000
_cell.length_c   1.000
_cell.angle_alpha   90.00
_cell.angle_beta   90.00
_cell.angle_gamma   90.00
#
_symmetry.space_group_name_H-M   'P 1'
#
loop_
_entity.id
_entity.type
_entity.pdbx_description
1 polymer ?
#
loop_
_entity_poly.entity_id
_entity_poly.type
_entity_poly.pdbx_seq_one_letter_code
_entity_poly.pdbx_strand_id
1 'polypeptide(L)'
;DSGKEPDARADIYALAGCLYYGLTGVTPPSAPERRLGRELPEPASFGADIPAKSRAALLRALSLDVAERPESVEALVSALEPDAPEPEAVPPEPVPPKPEPHPDRGGRKLVIALAAVLAAMALILTIALIPRDEGGPEPPAIVTGRPESLPDFDELFADAVTVADAAELAAALEDEAVPAIICSGEVTNEPGAAQLRLTKPVYVPEDGVLDAADGALVAAEGCTLWVDGYVSCGRSSSFASLVTDGGDIICGENGSIDATLWYTPGHFTLLGESGNIRDVHTLPSEAVFEFAAVVTDFEGFLAAANDPTVTAITVDGPVAVSGQLSVSKPVLVTENGSLGLPEGYSAEGEDVCELQFTAGLINNGSVTCSLWSDDCVLNRGVIEPARGVWAGEQGGSDARVLNLGSMRLSYYSVLWCDTLNLGEISVSGGSDSPGLHNDEGTLFNCGSVTVGQGAELRIGGTLFNAGSLVADGRFLNLGLVVSCGADYMEVNGELENLGLIDMYDGSGVIAGSGIDSSGGAIISRNTDFSSGTEGVWLADFAAIDQGTEGHRTVASEAELRAALEDPAVGCIDVDRRVEISAPLTLTKPLYVYGEGRLVLAEGAALTVDGVPAAINGLGLEADGVAVVNGGMLEIIAPWTCSGEGAGLSVSGGSWFYSREYALELESCEVESGSLAVLAAYGGSLSLKDASAEGTLCLGADIAGGFSLAAEGGTIIQLGDAESDSGVISVDGGRYNQLGALTLTGGGVTNGGSFLTTSSPLVIAEGAYFANNGEFRQESFTDSTVTLEGEFVNNGRVYF
;
A
#
# COMPACT_ATOMS: atom_id res chain seq x y z
N ASP A 1 -10.22 0.09 32.26
CA ASP A 1 -9.91 0.20 33.69
C ASP A 1 -9.85 -1.16 34.40
N SER A 2 -8.65 -1.67 34.70
CA SER A 2 -8.41 -2.72 35.70
C SER A 2 -7.04 -2.48 36.33
N GLY A 3 -6.98 -1.61 37.34
CA GLY A 3 -5.77 -1.25 38.08
C GLY A 3 -5.07 -2.41 38.78
N LYS A 4 -4.34 -3.23 38.02
CA LYS A 4 -3.25 -4.06 38.54
C LYS A 4 -1.95 -3.29 38.33
N GLU A 5 -1.17 -3.13 39.40
CA GLU A 5 0.20 -2.63 39.29
C GLU A 5 0.96 -3.41 38.19
N PRO A 6 1.81 -2.75 37.38
CA PRO A 6 2.66 -3.43 36.40
C PRO A 6 3.51 -4.48 37.11
N ASP A 7 3.42 -5.72 36.64
CA ASP A 7 4.24 -6.81 37.17
C ASP A 7 5.65 -6.67 36.57
N ALA A 8 6.66 -6.44 37.42
CA ALA A 8 8.07 -6.34 36.99
C ALA A 8 8.55 -7.54 36.14
N ARG A 9 7.83 -8.67 36.19
CA ARG A 9 8.08 -9.86 35.37
C ARG A 9 7.65 -9.71 33.91
N ALA A 10 6.91 -8.66 33.55
CA ALA A 10 6.66 -8.26 32.16
C ALA A 10 7.92 -7.61 31.57
N ASP A 11 8.55 -6.69 32.30
CA ASP A 11 9.80 -6.04 31.88
C ASP A 11 10.96 -7.05 31.79
N ILE A 12 11.02 -8.03 32.71
CA ILE A 12 12.00 -9.13 32.64
C ILE A 12 11.80 -10.00 31.39
N TYR A 13 10.56 -10.20 30.93
CA TYR A 13 10.27 -10.93 29.70
C TYR A 13 10.73 -10.14 28.48
N ALA A 14 10.43 -8.84 28.43
CA ALA A 14 10.87 -7.95 27.36
C ALA A 14 12.41 -7.86 27.29
N LEU A 15 13.07 -7.67 28.42
CA LEU A 15 14.53 -7.64 28.52
C LEU A 15 15.16 -8.97 28.06
N ALA A 16 14.57 -10.11 28.43
CA ALA A 16 15.02 -11.42 27.95
C ALA A 16 14.80 -11.58 26.44
N GLY A 17 13.76 -10.97 25.87
CA GLY A 17 13.53 -10.89 24.43
C GLY A 17 14.65 -10.13 23.72
N CYS A 18 15.05 -8.97 24.25
CA CYS A 18 16.18 -8.20 23.73
C CYS A 18 17.51 -8.96 23.84
N LEU A 19 17.75 -9.67 24.96
CA LEU A 19 18.95 -10.50 25.12
C LEU A 19 18.97 -11.67 24.14
N TYR A 20 17.82 -12.31 23.90
CA TYR A 20 17.69 -13.37 22.92
C TYR A 20 18.00 -12.84 21.51
N TYR A 21 17.37 -11.74 21.10
CA TYR A 21 17.65 -11.08 19.82
C TYR A 21 19.13 -10.70 19.68
N GLY A 22 19.72 -10.10 20.71
CA GLY A 22 21.14 -9.74 20.71
C GLY A 22 22.10 -10.94 20.60
N LEU A 23 21.64 -12.15 20.94
CA LEU A 23 22.43 -13.38 20.81
C LEU A 23 22.20 -14.10 19.48
N THR A 24 20.99 -14.06 18.94
CA THR A 24 20.59 -14.88 17.78
C THR A 24 20.44 -14.10 16.49
N GLY A 25 20.32 -12.76 16.56
CA GLY A 25 19.93 -11.90 15.43
C GLY A 25 18.46 -12.04 15.02
N VAL A 26 17.67 -12.81 15.77
CA VAL A 26 16.27 -13.15 15.43
C VAL A 26 15.37 -12.87 16.63
N THR A 27 14.30 -12.11 16.40
CA THR A 27 13.32 -11.77 17.45
C THR A 27 12.61 -13.04 17.91
N PRO A 28 12.58 -13.35 19.23
CA PRO A 28 11.85 -14.52 19.70
C PRO A 28 10.34 -14.35 19.46
N PRO A 29 9.60 -15.42 19.14
CA PRO A 29 8.15 -15.36 19.02
C PRO A 29 7.49 -14.71 20.25
N SER A 30 6.53 -13.83 20.01
CA SER A 30 5.81 -13.08 21.03
C SER A 30 5.02 -13.99 21.98
N ALA A 31 4.69 -13.49 23.17
CA ALA A 31 3.91 -14.28 24.12
C ALA A 31 2.51 -14.69 23.59
N PRO A 32 1.78 -13.86 22.82
CA PRO A 32 0.55 -14.27 22.14
C PRO A 32 0.76 -15.42 21.15
N GLU A 33 1.74 -15.33 20.23
CA GLU A 33 2.01 -16.38 19.24
C GLU A 33 2.37 -17.72 19.90
N ARG A 34 3.15 -17.67 20.99
CA ARG A 34 3.53 -18.86 21.75
C ARG A 34 2.36 -19.48 22.50
N ARG A 35 1.35 -18.68 22.88
CA ARG A 35 0.07 -19.21 23.42
C ARG A 35 -0.79 -19.85 22.34
N LEU A 36 -0.63 -19.44 21.08
CA LEU A 36 -1.28 -20.03 19.90
C LEU A 36 -0.53 -21.27 19.36
N GLY A 37 0.59 -21.65 19.99
CA GLY A 37 1.31 -22.90 19.71
C GLY A 37 2.63 -22.74 18.97
N ARG A 38 3.07 -21.50 18.67
CA ARG A 38 4.40 -21.25 18.09
C ARG A 38 5.49 -21.61 19.10
N GLU A 39 6.39 -22.52 18.76
CA GLU A 39 7.50 -22.91 19.66
C GLU A 39 8.58 -21.81 19.70
N LEU A 40 9.21 -21.62 20.87
CA LEU A 40 10.40 -20.77 20.99
C LEU A 40 11.62 -21.62 20.59
N PRO A 41 12.32 -21.29 19.48
CA PRO A 41 13.50 -22.03 19.11
C PRO A 41 14.61 -21.86 20.16
N GLU A 42 15.52 -22.83 20.23
CA GLU A 42 16.68 -22.75 21.12
C GLU A 42 17.73 -21.80 20.53
N PRO A 43 18.39 -20.92 21.30
CA PRO A 43 19.43 -20.01 20.76
C PRO A 43 20.52 -20.73 19.94
N ALA A 44 20.83 -21.98 20.30
CA ALA A 44 21.79 -22.82 19.59
C ALA A 44 21.40 -23.14 18.13
N SER A 45 20.10 -23.10 17.77
CA SER A 45 19.66 -23.28 16.38
C SER A 45 20.10 -22.13 15.48
N PHE A 46 20.44 -20.97 16.05
CA PHE A 46 20.94 -19.79 15.35
C PHE A 46 22.46 -19.61 15.52
N GLY A 47 23.17 -20.63 16.00
CA GLY A 47 24.63 -20.57 16.20
C GLY A 47 25.08 -19.83 17.46
N ALA A 48 24.16 -19.44 18.36
CA ALA A 48 24.52 -18.82 19.64
C ALA A 48 24.94 -19.87 20.68
N ASP A 49 26.26 -20.07 20.85
CA ASP A 49 26.83 -20.97 21.84
C ASP A 49 27.01 -20.25 23.20
N ILE A 50 26.02 -20.39 24.07
CA ILE A 50 26.02 -19.84 25.43
C ILE A 50 26.08 -20.96 26.49
N PRO A 51 26.69 -20.72 27.67
CA PRO A 51 26.72 -21.71 28.74
C PRO A 51 25.32 -22.21 29.10
N ALA A 52 25.18 -23.52 29.36
CA ALA A 52 23.88 -24.15 29.60
C ALA A 52 23.08 -23.50 30.74
N LYS A 53 23.76 -22.99 31.77
CA LYS A 53 23.16 -22.21 32.87
C LYS A 53 22.55 -20.90 32.38
N SER A 54 23.30 -20.12 31.62
CA SER A 54 22.85 -18.85 31.02
C SER A 54 21.71 -19.09 30.03
N ARG A 55 21.76 -20.17 29.25
CA ARG A 55 20.67 -20.58 28.36
C ARG A 55 19.38 -20.89 29.12
N ALA A 56 19.47 -21.69 30.17
CA ALA A 56 18.32 -22.02 31.00
C ALA A 56 17.73 -20.77 31.68
N ALA A 57 18.57 -19.84 32.14
CA ALA A 57 18.14 -18.58 32.72
C ALA A 57 17.41 -17.69 31.70
N LEU A 58 17.93 -17.59 30.48
CA LEU A 58 17.31 -16.85 29.38
C LEU A 58 15.94 -17.43 29.00
N LEU A 59 15.85 -18.74 28.77
CA LEU A 59 14.60 -19.41 28.41
C LEU A 59 13.55 -19.35 29.52
N ARG A 60 13.99 -19.41 30.78
CA ARG A 60 13.11 -19.25 31.95
C ARG A 60 12.56 -17.83 32.05
N ALA A 61 13.35 -16.81 31.75
CA ALA A 61 12.87 -15.42 31.69
C ALA A 61 11.86 -15.21 30.54
N LEU A 62 12.02 -15.97 29.45
CA LEU A 62 11.05 -16.08 28.34
C LEU A 62 9.93 -17.11 28.63
N SER A 63 9.62 -17.47 29.88
CA SER A 63 8.49 -18.39 30.13
C SER A 63 7.13 -17.72 29.89
N LEU A 64 6.19 -18.48 29.30
CA LEU A 64 4.78 -18.06 29.21
C LEU A 64 4.10 -18.03 30.58
N ASP A 65 4.56 -18.86 31.52
CA ASP A 65 4.11 -18.82 32.91
C ASP A 65 4.89 -17.73 33.67
N VAL A 66 4.17 -16.69 34.09
CA VAL A 66 4.73 -15.56 34.85
C VAL A 66 5.34 -16.03 36.18
N ALA A 67 4.85 -17.13 36.77
CA ALA A 67 5.38 -17.66 38.02
C ALA A 67 6.77 -18.31 37.86
N GLU A 68 7.12 -18.76 36.65
CA GLU A 68 8.41 -19.39 36.36
C GLU A 68 9.52 -18.35 36.09
N ARG A 69 9.15 -17.11 35.77
CA ARG A 69 10.10 -16.03 35.48
C ARG A 69 10.89 -15.62 36.74
N PRO A 70 12.12 -15.10 36.60
CA PRO A 70 12.83 -14.47 37.70
C PRO A 70 11.98 -13.38 38.35
N GLU A 71 11.99 -13.31 39.68
CA GLU A 71 11.19 -12.34 40.45
C GLU A 71 11.74 -10.90 40.36
N SER A 72 12.97 -10.73 39.87
CA SER A 72 13.66 -9.44 39.74
C SER A 72 14.76 -9.51 38.67
N VAL A 73 15.20 -8.35 38.18
CA VAL A 73 16.33 -8.24 37.24
C VAL A 73 17.62 -8.75 37.88
N GLU A 74 17.83 -8.52 39.18
CA GLU A 74 18.98 -9.03 39.93
C GLU A 74 19.01 -10.56 39.95
N ALA A 75 17.84 -11.20 40.10
CA ALA A 75 17.73 -12.66 40.02
C ALA A 75 18.02 -13.19 38.61
N LEU A 76 17.65 -12.44 37.56
CA LEU A 76 18.01 -12.78 36.18
C LEU A 76 19.52 -12.65 35.94
N VAL A 77 20.14 -11.53 36.36
CA VAL A 77 21.58 -11.30 36.20
C VAL A 77 22.39 -12.39 36.91
N SER A 78 22.05 -12.71 38.17
CA SER A 78 22.74 -13.77 38.93
C SER A 78 22.58 -15.16 38.28
N ALA A 79 21.46 -15.41 37.59
CA ALA A 79 21.23 -16.66 36.87
C ALA A 79 21.96 -16.72 35.52
N LEU A 80 22.22 -15.57 34.88
CA LEU A 80 22.97 -15.45 33.63
C LEU A 80 24.49 -15.56 33.86
N GLU A 81 24.99 -15.19 35.04
CA GLU A 81 26.40 -15.32 35.38
C GLU A 81 26.87 -16.79 35.41
N PRO A 82 27.95 -17.13 34.68
CA PRO A 82 28.53 -18.47 34.73
C PRO A 82 29.05 -18.76 36.14
N ASP A 83 28.80 -19.97 36.64
CA ASP A 83 29.42 -20.41 37.89
C ASP A 83 30.94 -20.49 37.73
N ALA A 84 31.69 -20.08 38.77
CA ALA A 84 33.11 -20.39 38.85
C ALA A 84 33.31 -21.91 38.72
N PRO A 85 34.33 -22.38 37.97
CA PRO A 85 34.46 -23.79 37.66
C PRO A 85 34.75 -24.61 38.94
N GLU A 86 33.83 -25.46 39.33
CA GLU A 86 34.04 -26.54 40.30
C GLU A 86 33.63 -27.91 39.71
N PRO A 87 34.21 -29.02 40.21
CA PRO A 87 34.69 -30.13 39.39
C PRO A 87 33.61 -31.16 39.05
N GLU A 88 33.82 -31.89 37.95
CA GLU A 88 32.96 -32.96 37.46
C GLU A 88 32.53 -33.96 38.54
N ALA A 89 31.21 -34.22 38.61
CA ALA A 89 30.63 -35.33 39.35
C ALA A 89 29.53 -36.07 38.55
N VAL A 90 29.59 -37.39 38.67
CA VAL A 90 28.95 -38.50 37.94
C VAL A 90 27.39 -38.49 37.97
N PRO A 91 26.70 -38.99 36.91
CA PRO A 91 25.24 -38.89 36.77
C PRO A 91 24.45 -39.95 37.55
N PRO A 92 23.20 -39.66 38.00
CA PRO A 92 22.24 -40.67 38.42
C PRO A 92 21.09 -40.91 37.40
N GLU A 93 20.59 -42.15 37.40
CA GLU A 93 19.54 -42.74 36.56
C GLU A 93 18.07 -42.33 36.91
N PRO A 94 17.08 -42.61 36.02
CA PRO A 94 15.74 -42.00 36.02
C PRO A 94 14.63 -42.81 36.72
N VAL A 95 13.58 -42.14 37.22
CA VAL A 95 12.30 -42.77 37.65
C VAL A 95 11.10 -41.79 37.46
N PRO A 96 9.82 -42.22 37.47
CA PRO A 96 8.88 -42.26 36.34
C PRO A 96 7.61 -41.36 36.52
N PRO A 97 6.68 -41.24 35.54
CA PRO A 97 5.60 -40.27 35.59
C PRO A 97 4.34 -40.79 36.31
N LYS A 98 3.49 -39.85 36.80
CA LYS A 98 2.15 -40.13 37.36
C LYS A 98 1.21 -38.94 37.13
N PRO A 99 -0.13 -39.10 37.17
CA PRO A 99 -0.98 -39.18 35.99
C PRO A 99 -2.13 -38.15 35.98
N GLU A 100 -2.73 -37.91 34.81
CA GLU A 100 -3.95 -37.10 34.64
C GLU A 100 -5.22 -37.76 35.18
N PRO A 101 -6.22 -36.97 35.58
CA PRO A 101 -7.61 -37.41 35.65
C PRO A 101 -8.56 -36.64 34.69
N HIS A 102 -9.23 -37.42 33.84
CA HIS A 102 -10.48 -37.13 33.12
C HIS A 102 -11.73 -37.46 34.00
N PRO A 103 -12.98 -37.32 33.51
CA PRO A 103 -13.88 -36.16 33.65
C PRO A 103 -15.16 -36.54 34.46
N ASP A 104 -16.12 -35.62 34.71
CA ASP A 104 -17.53 -35.92 34.42
C ASP A 104 -18.46 -34.69 34.44
N ARG A 105 -19.55 -34.88 33.69
CA ARG A 105 -20.65 -34.05 33.23
C ARG A 105 -21.68 -33.69 34.31
N GLY A 106 -22.50 -32.67 34.05
CA GLY A 106 -23.79 -32.52 34.77
C GLY A 106 -24.57 -31.23 34.52
N GLY A 107 -25.31 -31.16 33.42
CA GLY A 107 -26.05 -29.99 32.91
C GLY A 107 -27.07 -29.28 33.81
N ARG A 108 -27.51 -28.09 33.34
CA ARG A 108 -28.92 -27.66 33.37
C ARG A 108 -29.18 -26.53 32.36
N LYS A 109 -29.94 -26.87 31.31
CA LYS A 109 -30.54 -25.97 30.32
C LYS A 109 -31.80 -25.33 30.92
N LEU A 110 -31.76 -24.03 31.27
CA LEU A 110 -32.92 -23.11 31.27
C LEU A 110 -32.49 -21.64 31.50
N VAL A 111 -31.42 -21.17 30.85
CA VAL A 111 -30.98 -19.74 30.82
C VAL A 111 -30.66 -19.26 29.38
N ILE A 112 -30.81 -20.15 28.38
CA ILE A 112 -30.20 -20.01 27.05
C ILE A 112 -30.87 -18.96 26.14
N ALA A 113 -32.12 -18.55 26.38
CA ALA A 113 -32.81 -17.61 25.50
C ALA A 113 -32.47 -16.12 25.73
N LEU A 114 -32.07 -15.73 26.96
CA LEU A 114 -31.60 -14.36 27.24
C LEU A 114 -30.07 -14.26 27.08
N ALA A 115 -29.36 -15.37 27.29
CA ALA A 115 -27.94 -15.49 27.02
C ALA A 115 -27.62 -15.47 25.51
N ALA A 116 -28.52 -15.91 24.62
CA ALA A 116 -28.28 -15.88 23.18
C ALA A 116 -28.37 -14.47 22.57
N VAL A 117 -29.18 -13.56 23.13
CA VAL A 117 -29.25 -12.16 22.67
C VAL A 117 -28.09 -11.33 23.23
N LEU A 118 -27.70 -11.56 24.49
CA LEU A 118 -26.48 -10.97 25.05
C LEU A 118 -25.20 -11.58 24.47
N ALA A 119 -25.21 -12.86 24.09
CA ALA A 119 -24.11 -13.49 23.36
C ALA A 119 -24.10 -13.08 21.89
N ALA A 120 -25.23 -12.78 21.25
CA ALA A 120 -25.26 -12.22 19.90
C ALA A 120 -24.79 -10.75 19.90
N MET A 121 -25.17 -9.93 20.88
CA MET A 121 -24.63 -8.57 21.04
C MET A 121 -23.15 -8.58 21.46
N ALA A 122 -22.73 -9.49 22.34
CA ALA A 122 -21.31 -9.66 22.66
C ALA A 122 -20.53 -10.28 21.49
N LEU A 123 -21.16 -11.10 20.64
CA LEU A 123 -20.59 -11.67 19.42
C LEU A 123 -20.46 -10.61 18.32
N ILE A 124 -21.45 -9.72 18.17
CA ILE A 124 -21.42 -8.55 17.28
C ILE A 124 -20.37 -7.54 17.77
N LEU A 125 -20.27 -7.30 19.08
CA LEU A 125 -19.23 -6.45 19.65
C LEU A 125 -17.84 -7.10 19.51
N THR A 126 -17.72 -8.44 19.65
CA THR A 126 -16.45 -9.12 19.34
C THR A 126 -16.17 -9.16 17.84
N ILE A 127 -17.15 -9.22 16.94
CA ILE A 127 -16.91 -9.19 15.48
C ILE A 127 -16.49 -7.78 15.02
N ALA A 128 -17.01 -6.73 15.66
CA ALA A 128 -16.53 -5.35 15.48
C ALA A 128 -15.15 -5.10 16.15
N LEU A 129 -14.72 -5.99 17.05
CA LEU A 129 -13.42 -5.96 17.75
C LEU A 129 -12.50 -7.12 17.31
N ILE A 130 -12.85 -7.88 16.26
CA ILE A 130 -11.91 -8.80 15.61
C ILE A 130 -10.95 -7.86 14.85
N PRO A 131 -9.65 -7.83 15.21
CA PRO A 131 -8.66 -7.25 14.32
C PRO A 131 -8.84 -7.96 12.98
N ARG A 132 -9.11 -7.20 11.92
CA ARG A 132 -8.90 -7.70 10.56
C ARG A 132 -7.47 -8.23 10.57
N ASP A 133 -7.31 -9.52 10.31
CA ASP A 133 -6.02 -10.18 10.31
C ASP A 133 -5.25 -9.65 9.09
N GLU A 134 -4.67 -8.46 9.25
CA GLU A 134 -3.65 -7.95 8.36
C GLU A 134 -2.41 -8.80 8.63
N GLY A 135 -2.25 -9.88 7.87
CA GLY A 135 -0.97 -10.58 7.71
C GLY A 135 0.09 -9.71 7.01
N GLY A 136 0.05 -8.40 7.21
CA GLY A 136 1.05 -7.45 6.78
C GLY A 136 2.17 -7.32 7.82
N PRO A 137 3.30 -6.72 7.45
CA PRO A 137 4.36 -6.38 8.40
C PRO A 137 3.79 -5.58 9.59
N GLU A 138 4.32 -5.78 10.81
CA GLU A 138 3.93 -4.97 11.97
C GLU A 138 4.00 -3.48 11.59
N PRO A 139 2.97 -2.67 11.91
CA PRO A 139 2.98 -1.24 11.57
C PRO A 139 4.24 -0.59 12.12
N PRO A 140 4.91 0.28 11.35
CA PRO A 140 6.16 0.89 11.77
C PRO A 140 5.98 1.57 13.13
N ALA A 141 6.95 1.37 14.02
CA ALA A 141 6.91 1.95 15.36
C ALA A 141 6.87 3.49 15.25
N ILE A 142 5.69 4.08 15.40
CA ILE A 142 5.52 5.52 15.48
C ILE A 142 6.32 6.01 16.68
N VAL A 143 7.27 6.92 16.45
CA VAL A 143 8.00 7.60 17.53
C VAL A 143 7.01 8.52 18.24
N THR A 144 6.30 7.96 19.22
CA THR A 144 5.34 8.68 20.05
C THR A 144 6.09 9.48 21.11
N GLY A 145 6.44 10.72 20.76
CA GLY A 145 6.76 11.72 21.77
C GLY A 145 5.45 12.27 22.33
N ARG A 146 5.09 11.97 23.58
CA ARG A 146 4.04 12.75 24.26
C ARG A 146 4.58 14.18 24.41
N PRO A 147 3.98 15.21 23.79
CA PRO A 147 4.46 16.57 23.96
C PRO A 147 4.43 16.97 25.45
N GLU A 148 5.34 17.85 25.87
CA GLU A 148 5.43 18.31 27.27
C GLU A 148 4.10 18.95 27.74
N SER A 149 3.32 19.51 26.81
CA SER A 149 1.94 19.95 26.99
C SER A 149 1.19 19.95 25.66
N LEU A 150 -0.05 19.46 25.65
CA LEU A 150 -0.98 19.62 24.52
C LEU A 150 -1.57 21.05 24.51
N PRO A 151 -2.04 21.54 23.34
CA PRO A 151 -2.86 22.74 23.30
C PRO A 151 -4.14 22.56 24.14
N ASP A 152 -4.62 23.65 24.75
CA ASP A 152 -5.86 23.63 25.53
C ASP A 152 -7.06 23.50 24.57
N PHE A 153 -7.73 22.35 24.62
CA PHE A 153 -8.86 22.03 23.75
C PHE A 153 -10.01 23.04 23.88
N ASP A 154 -10.36 23.42 25.11
CA ASP A 154 -11.49 24.31 25.36
C ASP A 154 -11.18 25.73 24.86
N GLU A 155 -9.94 26.17 24.94
CA GLU A 155 -9.50 27.45 24.38
C GLU A 155 -9.48 27.42 22.84
N LEU A 156 -8.98 26.33 22.26
CA LEU A 156 -8.82 26.17 20.81
C LEU A 156 -10.17 26.16 20.07
N PHE A 157 -11.20 25.54 20.67
CA PHE A 157 -12.52 25.37 20.05
C PHE A 157 -13.64 26.21 20.70
N ALA A 158 -13.32 27.20 21.54
CA ALA A 158 -14.30 28.02 22.26
C ALA A 158 -15.36 28.70 21.37
N ASP A 159 -14.94 29.20 20.21
CA ASP A 159 -15.77 29.93 19.24
C ASP A 159 -15.88 29.17 17.90
N ALA A 160 -15.77 27.85 17.94
CA ALA A 160 -15.80 27.03 16.74
C ALA A 160 -17.18 27.01 16.05
N VAL A 161 -17.17 26.93 14.72
CA VAL A 161 -18.37 26.74 13.90
C VAL A 161 -18.53 25.26 13.57
N THR A 162 -19.74 24.74 13.74
CA THR A 162 -20.08 23.37 13.33
C THR A 162 -20.43 23.31 11.85
N VAL A 163 -19.87 22.34 11.13
CA VAL A 163 -20.14 22.06 9.72
C VAL A 163 -20.64 20.62 9.55
N ALA A 164 -21.51 20.39 8.57
CA ALA A 164 -22.13 19.09 8.33
C ALA A 164 -21.91 18.54 6.90
N ASP A 165 -21.30 19.34 6.01
CA ASP A 165 -21.02 18.94 4.64
C ASP A 165 -19.80 19.67 4.04
N ALA A 166 -19.41 19.26 2.84
CA ALA A 166 -18.28 19.80 2.10
C ALA A 166 -18.37 21.32 1.86
N ALA A 167 -19.56 21.83 1.54
CA ALA A 167 -19.74 23.24 1.20
C ALA A 167 -19.66 24.13 2.45
N GLU A 168 -20.19 23.65 3.58
CA GLU A 168 -20.04 24.32 4.87
C GLU A 168 -18.58 24.32 5.35
N LEU A 169 -17.87 23.19 5.19
CA LEU A 169 -16.45 23.10 5.51
C LEU A 169 -15.62 24.07 4.67
N ALA A 170 -15.81 24.09 3.34
CA ALA A 170 -15.11 25.01 2.44
C ALA A 170 -15.38 26.48 2.81
N ALA A 171 -16.64 26.85 3.03
CA ALA A 171 -17.01 28.21 3.44
C ALA A 171 -16.41 28.61 4.80
N ALA A 172 -16.37 27.68 5.76
CA ALA A 172 -15.78 27.92 7.07
C ALA A 172 -14.25 28.06 7.01
N LEU A 173 -13.57 27.32 6.13
CA LEU A 173 -12.13 27.46 5.90
C LEU A 173 -11.78 28.82 5.28
N GLU A 174 -12.58 29.30 4.32
CA GLU A 174 -12.39 30.60 3.66
C GLU A 174 -12.71 31.82 4.54
N ASP A 175 -13.65 31.70 5.49
CA ASP A 175 -14.07 32.83 6.33
C ASP A 175 -13.03 33.13 7.44
N GLU A 176 -12.29 34.23 7.29
CA GLU A 176 -11.31 34.71 8.30
C GLU A 176 -11.94 34.97 9.69
N ALA A 177 -13.26 35.17 9.77
CA ALA A 177 -13.96 35.36 11.04
C ALA A 177 -14.23 34.06 11.79
N VAL A 178 -14.10 32.90 11.14
CA VAL A 178 -14.24 31.57 11.75
C VAL A 178 -12.88 31.15 12.33
N PRO A 179 -12.75 31.06 13.67
CA PRO A 179 -11.47 30.76 14.30
C PRO A 179 -11.17 29.26 14.36
N ALA A 180 -12.20 28.40 14.37
CA ALA A 180 -12.08 26.94 14.46
C ALA A 180 -13.34 26.24 13.92
N ILE A 181 -13.23 24.96 13.61
CA ILE A 181 -14.29 24.15 12.97
C ILE A 181 -14.54 22.87 13.77
N ILE A 182 -15.80 22.45 13.88
CA ILE A 182 -16.21 21.15 14.40
C ILE A 182 -16.98 20.40 13.30
N CYS A 183 -16.53 19.20 12.95
CA CYS A 183 -17.26 18.32 12.03
C CYS A 183 -18.46 17.68 12.74
N SER A 184 -19.60 17.60 12.06
CA SER A 184 -20.79 16.89 12.56
C SER A 184 -21.27 15.87 11.52
N GLY A 185 -21.37 14.61 11.93
CA GLY A 185 -21.62 13.51 10.98
C GLY A 185 -20.47 13.33 10.00
N GLU A 186 -20.78 12.96 8.76
CA GLU A 186 -19.81 12.73 7.70
C GLU A 186 -19.59 14.00 6.88
N VAL A 187 -18.41 14.59 7.03
CA VAL A 187 -17.97 15.78 6.30
C VAL A 187 -16.92 15.35 5.29
N THR A 188 -17.25 15.43 4.01
CA THR A 188 -16.32 15.07 2.92
C THR A 188 -15.67 16.31 2.32
N ASN A 189 -14.54 16.15 1.64
CA ASN A 189 -13.99 17.18 0.76
C ASN A 189 -14.95 17.50 -0.38
N GLU A 190 -14.75 18.63 -1.05
CA GLU A 190 -15.52 18.95 -2.25
C GLU A 190 -15.32 17.85 -3.31
N PRO A 191 -16.39 17.36 -3.95
CA PRO A 191 -16.28 16.36 -5.00
C PRO A 191 -15.29 16.81 -6.07
N GLY A 192 -14.23 16.02 -6.22
CA GLY A 192 -13.20 16.27 -7.23
C GLY A 192 -12.03 17.14 -6.81
N ALA A 193 -12.00 17.64 -5.58
CA ALA A 193 -10.83 18.31 -5.05
C ALA A 193 -9.73 17.28 -4.71
N ALA A 194 -8.56 17.42 -5.33
CA ALA A 194 -7.40 16.56 -5.09
C ALA A 194 -6.74 16.75 -3.72
N GLN A 195 -7.07 17.85 -3.03
CA GLN A 195 -6.52 18.21 -1.71
C GLN A 195 -7.61 18.81 -0.82
N LEU A 196 -7.58 18.45 0.46
CA LEU A 196 -8.27 19.16 1.53
C LEU A 196 -7.22 19.84 2.42
N ARG A 197 -7.06 21.15 2.29
CA ARG A 197 -6.10 21.94 3.07
C ARG A 197 -6.77 22.58 4.28
N LEU A 198 -6.42 22.13 5.47
CA LEU A 198 -6.88 22.70 6.73
C LEU A 198 -5.90 23.79 7.18
N THR A 199 -6.40 25.01 7.35
CA THR A 199 -5.59 26.22 7.68
C THR A 199 -5.92 26.81 9.05
N LYS A 200 -6.86 26.18 9.76
CA LYS A 200 -7.32 26.56 11.10
C LYS A 200 -7.67 25.31 11.89
N PRO A 201 -7.84 25.40 13.22
CA PRO A 201 -8.19 24.24 14.04
C PRO A 201 -9.47 23.55 13.57
N VAL A 202 -9.42 22.21 13.50
CA VAL A 202 -10.55 21.36 13.11
C VAL A 202 -10.68 20.22 14.11
N TYR A 203 -11.88 20.02 14.65
CA TYR A 203 -12.20 18.92 15.54
C TYR A 203 -13.14 17.91 14.88
N VAL A 204 -12.74 16.65 14.87
CA VAL A 204 -13.56 15.50 14.47
C VAL A 204 -13.99 14.76 15.73
N PRO A 205 -15.24 14.92 16.19
CA PRO A 205 -15.75 14.25 17.40
C PRO A 205 -15.92 12.74 17.22
N GLU A 206 -16.13 11.99 18.30
CA GLU A 206 -16.27 10.51 18.29
C GLU A 206 -17.27 9.96 17.26
N ASP A 207 -18.35 10.68 16.98
CA ASP A 207 -19.38 10.32 16.00
C ASP A 207 -19.21 11.02 14.63
N GLY A 208 -18.15 11.81 14.50
CA GLY A 208 -17.79 12.56 13.30
C GLY A 208 -16.85 11.77 12.38
N VAL A 209 -17.00 12.03 11.09
CA VAL A 209 -16.10 11.58 10.04
C VAL A 209 -15.61 12.79 9.26
N LEU A 210 -14.31 12.86 9.02
CA LEU A 210 -13.71 13.78 8.03
C LEU A 210 -13.09 12.94 6.93
N ASP A 211 -13.60 13.06 5.71
CA ASP A 211 -13.13 12.32 4.55
C ASP A 211 -12.50 13.28 3.53
N ALA A 212 -11.22 13.10 3.21
CA ALA A 212 -10.55 13.87 2.15
C ALA A 212 -11.01 13.49 0.73
N ALA A 213 -11.98 12.58 0.61
CA ALA A 213 -12.40 11.93 -0.61
C ALA A 213 -11.21 11.26 -1.28
N ASP A 214 -11.06 11.36 -2.60
CA ASP A 214 -10.03 10.66 -3.36
C ASP A 214 -8.62 11.31 -3.28
N GLY A 215 -8.43 12.34 -2.44
CA GLY A 215 -7.23 13.18 -2.40
C GLY A 215 -6.45 13.16 -1.07
N ALA A 216 -5.54 14.14 -0.91
CA ALA A 216 -4.72 14.27 0.30
C ALA A 216 -5.33 15.24 1.32
N LEU A 217 -5.26 14.89 2.61
CA LEU A 217 -5.56 15.80 3.72
C LEU A 217 -4.27 16.47 4.20
N VAL A 218 -4.26 17.80 4.26
CA VAL A 218 -3.07 18.58 4.63
C VAL A 218 -3.38 19.46 5.84
N ALA A 219 -2.71 19.18 6.96
CA ALA A 219 -2.69 20.06 8.13
C ALA A 219 -1.62 21.15 7.90
N ALA A 220 -2.05 22.30 7.39
CA ALA A 220 -1.17 23.43 7.08
C ALA A 220 -0.85 24.26 8.34
N GLU A 221 0.11 25.18 8.23
CA GLU A 221 0.45 26.13 9.28
C GLU A 221 -0.81 26.83 9.84
N GLY A 222 -0.92 26.87 11.18
CA GLY A 222 -2.08 27.41 11.89
C GLY A 222 -3.21 26.40 12.12
N CYS A 223 -3.12 25.20 11.57
CA CYS A 223 -4.05 24.12 11.85
C CYS A 223 -3.63 23.29 13.08
N THR A 224 -4.63 22.89 13.86
CA THR A 224 -4.56 21.72 14.73
C THR A 224 -5.75 20.83 14.36
N LEU A 225 -5.49 19.68 13.75
CA LEU A 225 -6.48 18.66 13.48
C LEU A 225 -6.59 17.75 14.70
N TRP A 226 -7.71 17.86 15.44
CA TRP A 226 -7.99 17.04 16.61
C TRP A 226 -9.01 15.95 16.24
N VAL A 227 -8.65 14.69 16.44
CA VAL A 227 -9.43 13.53 15.98
C VAL A 227 -9.80 12.65 17.17
N ASP A 228 -11.07 12.68 17.56
CA ASP A 228 -11.67 11.67 18.44
C ASP A 228 -12.62 10.71 17.68
N GLY A 229 -12.98 11.05 16.44
CA GLY A 229 -13.77 10.21 15.51
C GLY A 229 -12.92 9.52 14.45
N TYR A 230 -13.36 9.57 13.19
CA TYR A 230 -12.71 8.91 12.05
C TYR A 230 -12.22 9.90 11.00
N VAL A 231 -10.97 9.77 10.57
CA VAL A 231 -10.41 10.46 9.41
C VAL A 231 -10.09 9.44 8.32
N SER A 232 -10.61 9.66 7.13
CA SER A 232 -10.28 8.91 5.90
C SER A 232 -9.69 9.86 4.87
N CYS A 233 -8.77 9.40 4.01
CA CYS A 233 -8.30 10.19 2.88
C CYS A 233 -8.44 9.44 1.54
N GLY A 234 -9.50 8.67 1.33
CA GLY A 234 -9.65 7.84 0.13
C GLY A 234 -10.93 7.01 0.16
N ARG A 235 -11.51 6.73 -1.01
CA ARG A 235 -12.50 5.64 -1.17
C ARG A 235 -11.85 4.28 -0.98
N SER A 236 -10.64 4.11 -1.51
CA SER A 236 -9.79 2.98 -1.23
C SER A 236 -8.83 3.37 -0.13
N SER A 237 -8.88 2.57 0.90
CA SER A 237 -8.03 2.70 2.06
C SER A 237 -6.52 2.68 1.64
N SER A 238 -6.15 1.95 0.60
CA SER A 238 -4.75 1.78 0.17
C SER A 238 -4.02 3.03 -0.33
N PHE A 239 -4.70 4.15 -0.59
CA PHE A 239 -4.09 5.30 -1.27
C PHE A 239 -4.26 6.65 -0.57
N ALA A 240 -4.78 6.60 0.66
CA ALA A 240 -5.07 7.77 1.46
C ALA A 240 -3.80 8.44 1.99
N SER A 241 -3.64 9.77 1.84
CA SER A 241 -2.50 10.52 2.38
C SER A 241 -2.92 11.60 3.37
N LEU A 242 -2.27 11.63 4.54
CA LEU A 242 -2.40 12.67 5.56
C LEU A 242 -1.03 13.32 5.81
N VAL A 243 -0.96 14.65 5.69
CA VAL A 243 0.31 15.39 5.67
C VAL A 243 0.33 16.50 6.72
N THR A 244 1.44 16.62 7.47
CA THR A 244 1.75 17.84 8.25
C THR A 244 2.57 18.81 7.41
N ASP A 245 2.04 19.99 7.11
CA ASP A 245 2.74 21.11 6.47
C ASP A 245 2.77 22.32 7.41
N GLY A 246 3.39 22.13 8.58
CA GLY A 246 3.47 23.13 9.66
C GLY A 246 2.28 23.14 10.62
N GLY A 247 1.22 22.38 10.34
CA GLY A 247 0.10 22.15 11.26
C GLY A 247 0.28 20.91 12.13
N ASP A 248 -0.47 20.85 13.23
CA ASP A 248 -0.44 19.75 14.18
C ASP A 248 -1.60 18.78 13.97
N ILE A 249 -1.36 17.50 14.22
CA ILE A 249 -2.36 16.43 14.20
C ILE A 249 -2.33 15.75 15.57
N ILE A 250 -3.49 15.71 16.21
CA ILE A 250 -3.70 15.07 17.52
C ILE A 250 -4.78 14.01 17.33
N CYS A 251 -4.37 12.74 17.40
CA CYS A 251 -5.30 11.62 17.46
C CYS A 251 -5.55 11.27 18.93
N GLY A 252 -6.79 11.52 19.39
CA GLY A 252 -7.25 11.23 20.75
C GLY A 252 -7.41 9.75 21.02
N GLU A 253 -7.80 9.37 22.24
CA GLU A 253 -7.87 7.97 22.69
C GLU A 253 -8.87 7.11 21.89
N ASN A 254 -9.88 7.76 21.31
CA ASN A 254 -10.93 7.11 20.52
C ASN A 254 -10.80 7.40 19.01
N GLY A 255 -9.86 8.26 18.63
CA GLY A 255 -9.67 8.67 17.25
C GLY A 255 -9.08 7.57 16.38
N SER A 256 -9.50 7.51 15.13
CA SER A 256 -8.93 6.61 14.12
C SER A 256 -8.59 7.38 12.86
N ILE A 257 -7.39 7.15 12.34
CA ILE A 257 -6.89 7.71 11.09
C ILE A 257 -6.65 6.54 10.15
N ASP A 258 -7.20 6.63 8.95
CA ASP A 258 -7.05 5.64 7.87
C ASP A 258 -6.31 6.27 6.69
N ALA A 259 -4.99 6.36 6.80
CA ALA A 259 -4.12 6.99 5.81
C ALA A 259 -2.65 6.56 5.96
N THR A 260 -1.90 6.72 4.87
CA THR A 260 -0.44 6.89 4.89
C THR A 260 -0.11 8.26 5.47
N LEU A 261 0.66 8.27 6.55
CA LEU A 261 1.01 9.46 7.31
C LEU A 261 2.36 10.03 6.88
N TRP A 262 2.36 11.28 6.41
CA TRP A 262 3.55 12.07 6.10
C TRP A 262 3.72 13.17 7.15
N TYR A 263 4.56 12.96 8.15
CA TYR A 263 4.60 13.86 9.30
C TYR A 263 6.00 14.35 9.65
N THR A 264 6.06 15.60 10.10
CA THR A 264 7.27 16.17 10.71
C THR A 264 7.29 15.82 12.20
N PRO A 265 8.40 15.31 12.75
CA PRO A 265 8.52 15.03 14.18
C PRO A 265 8.11 16.24 15.04
N GLY A 266 7.21 16.01 15.99
CA GLY A 266 6.63 17.04 16.86
C GLY A 266 5.24 17.53 16.42
N HIS A 267 4.85 17.32 15.16
CA HIS A 267 3.56 17.74 14.61
C HIS A 267 2.49 16.63 14.58
N PHE A 268 2.82 15.43 15.05
CA PHE A 268 1.87 14.33 15.18
C PHE A 268 1.90 13.77 16.60
N THR A 269 0.73 13.66 17.22
CA THR A 269 0.57 13.09 18.56
C THR A 269 -0.53 12.03 18.57
N LEU A 270 -0.21 10.87 19.13
CA LEU A 270 -1.15 9.78 19.38
C LEU A 270 -1.38 9.64 20.89
N LEU A 271 -2.62 9.77 21.36
CA LEU A 271 -2.96 9.74 22.79
C LEU A 271 -3.47 8.38 23.29
N GLY A 272 -3.88 7.47 22.39
CA GLY A 272 -4.33 6.11 22.69
C GLY A 272 -3.62 5.04 21.85
N GLU A 273 -4.15 3.80 21.87
CA GLU A 273 -3.72 2.70 20.99
C GLU A 273 -4.37 2.78 19.58
N SER A 274 -4.98 3.91 19.22
CA SER A 274 -5.98 3.98 18.14
C SER A 274 -5.48 4.64 16.85
N GLY A 275 -5.67 3.93 15.73
CA GLY A 275 -5.61 4.43 14.34
C GLY A 275 -4.98 3.42 13.39
N ASN A 276 -5.71 3.03 12.33
CA ASN A 276 -5.20 2.23 11.20
C ASN A 276 -4.23 3.07 10.33
N ILE A 277 -3.14 3.52 10.92
CA ILE A 277 -2.08 4.22 10.21
C ILE A 277 -1.34 3.17 9.39
N ARG A 278 -1.51 3.22 8.07
CA ARG A 278 -1.04 2.18 7.15
C ARG A 278 0.47 2.17 7.04
N ASP A 279 1.01 3.33 6.69
CA ASP A 279 2.43 3.56 6.54
C ASP A 279 2.79 4.95 7.07
N VAL A 280 4.05 5.13 7.41
CA VAL A 280 4.57 6.29 8.13
C VAL A 280 5.84 6.79 7.48
N HIS A 281 5.73 7.92 6.78
CA HIS A 281 6.87 8.66 6.27
C HIS A 281 7.20 9.82 7.20
N THR A 282 8.38 9.74 7.82
CA THR A 282 8.90 10.83 8.65
C THR A 282 9.56 11.88 7.76
N LEU A 283 9.15 13.14 7.92
CA LEU A 283 9.67 14.30 7.21
C LEU A 283 10.79 14.99 8.03
N PRO A 284 11.75 15.68 7.38
CA PRO A 284 12.81 16.41 8.08
C PRO A 284 12.21 17.54 8.95
N SER A 285 12.65 17.62 10.21
CA SER A 285 12.21 18.68 11.14
C SER A 285 13.09 19.91 11.04
N GLU A 286 12.47 21.10 10.93
CA GLU A 286 13.17 22.38 10.96
C GLU A 286 13.87 22.64 12.30
N ALA A 287 13.43 21.99 13.39
CA ALA A 287 14.07 22.08 14.71
C ALA A 287 15.53 21.59 14.70
N VAL A 288 15.88 20.69 13.77
CA VAL A 288 17.26 20.20 13.59
C VAL A 288 18.22 21.33 13.18
N PHE A 289 17.69 22.44 12.65
CA PHE A 289 18.47 23.57 12.14
C PHE A 289 18.66 24.72 13.14
N GLU A 290 18.17 24.62 14.38
CA GLU A 290 18.31 25.69 15.41
C GLU A 290 19.77 26.14 15.60
N PHE A 291 20.72 25.19 15.48
CA PHE A 291 22.16 25.43 15.61
C PHE A 291 22.95 25.06 14.34
N ALA A 292 22.29 25.06 13.17
CA ALA A 292 22.92 24.74 11.90
C ALA A 292 24.02 25.74 11.52
N ALA A 293 25.00 25.27 10.75
CA ALA A 293 25.98 26.15 10.11
C ALA A 293 25.29 26.91 8.97
N VAL A 294 25.19 28.24 9.11
CA VAL A 294 24.64 29.11 8.07
C VAL A 294 25.73 29.42 7.04
N VAL A 295 25.44 29.14 5.77
CA VAL A 295 26.37 29.32 4.65
C VAL A 295 25.72 30.11 3.52
N THR A 296 26.54 30.87 2.79
CA THR A 296 26.09 31.74 1.70
C THR A 296 26.91 31.59 0.42
N ASP A 297 27.86 30.64 0.40
CA ASP A 297 28.73 30.32 -0.72
C ASP A 297 29.24 28.87 -0.65
N PHE A 298 29.87 28.41 -1.73
CA PHE A 298 30.34 27.02 -1.85
C PHE A 298 31.50 26.67 -0.93
N GLU A 299 32.41 27.59 -0.65
CA GLU A 299 33.53 27.32 0.27
C GLU A 299 33.02 27.09 1.69
N GLY A 300 32.05 27.91 2.14
CA GLY A 300 31.36 27.73 3.41
C GLY A 300 30.56 26.44 3.46
N PHE A 301 29.80 26.13 2.40
CA PHE A 301 29.04 24.88 2.31
C PHE A 301 29.94 23.64 2.40
N LEU A 302 31.05 23.62 1.63
CA LEU A 302 32.01 22.51 1.65
C LEU A 302 32.71 22.38 3.00
N ALA A 303 33.07 23.49 3.64
CA ALA A 303 33.66 23.48 4.98
C ALA A 303 32.67 22.91 6.01
N ALA A 304 31.41 23.36 5.98
CA ALA A 304 30.36 22.89 6.86
C ALA A 304 30.05 21.40 6.64
N ALA A 305 30.00 20.92 5.39
CA ALA A 305 29.79 19.51 5.07
C ALA A 305 30.89 18.61 5.66
N ASN A 306 32.15 19.05 5.63
CA ASN A 306 33.30 18.27 6.11
C ASN A 306 33.60 18.42 7.61
N ASP A 307 33.03 19.40 8.31
CA ASP A 307 33.33 19.64 9.72
C ASP A 307 32.56 18.66 10.64
N PRO A 308 33.20 17.73 11.36
CA PRO A 308 32.50 16.76 12.20
C PRO A 308 31.72 17.38 13.38
N THR A 309 31.91 18.68 13.67
CA THR A 309 31.17 19.40 14.72
C THR A 309 29.87 20.02 14.24
N VAL A 310 29.70 20.19 12.93
CA VAL A 310 28.47 20.70 12.32
C VAL A 310 27.47 19.55 12.16
N THR A 311 26.27 19.71 12.71
CA THR A 311 25.21 18.68 12.68
C THR A 311 24.16 18.91 11.61
N ALA A 312 24.00 20.14 11.11
CA ALA A 312 23.07 20.53 10.05
C ALA A 312 23.57 21.80 9.33
N ILE A 313 23.10 22.04 8.10
CA ILE A 313 23.55 23.16 7.26
C ILE A 313 22.33 23.97 6.81
N THR A 314 22.37 25.30 6.99
CA THR A 314 21.38 26.22 6.45
C THR A 314 22.01 27.05 5.33
N VAL A 315 21.44 26.96 4.13
CA VAL A 315 21.84 27.74 2.96
C VAL A 315 20.96 28.98 2.88
N ASP A 316 21.53 30.15 3.17
CA ASP A 316 20.83 31.45 3.20
C ASP A 316 21.43 32.46 2.20
N GLY A 317 22.01 31.92 1.12
CA GLY A 317 22.55 32.67 0.00
C GLY A 317 22.91 31.74 -1.17
N PRO A 318 23.49 32.25 -2.26
CA PRO A 318 23.77 31.45 -3.43
C PRO A 318 25.01 30.56 -3.26
N VAL A 319 24.81 29.25 -3.31
CA VAL A 319 25.86 28.23 -3.28
C VAL A 319 25.99 27.61 -4.66
N ALA A 320 27.10 27.89 -5.33
CA ALA A 320 27.46 27.31 -6.62
C ALA A 320 28.20 25.99 -6.44
N VAL A 321 27.49 24.86 -6.54
CA VAL A 321 28.02 23.51 -6.37
C VAL A 321 28.96 23.17 -7.53
N SER A 322 30.24 22.94 -7.24
CA SER A 322 31.20 22.46 -8.24
C SER A 322 31.57 21.00 -8.00
N GLY A 323 31.40 20.16 -9.02
CA GLY A 323 31.71 18.73 -8.96
C GLY A 323 30.66 17.91 -8.20
N GLN A 324 30.98 16.65 -7.94
CA GLN A 324 30.15 15.73 -7.16
C GLN A 324 30.49 15.85 -5.68
N LEU A 325 29.49 16.13 -4.85
CA LEU A 325 29.66 16.33 -3.40
C LEU A 325 28.60 15.53 -2.64
N SER A 326 29.05 14.61 -1.80
CA SER A 326 28.19 13.88 -0.87
C SER A 326 28.08 14.63 0.45
N VAL A 327 26.85 14.79 0.95
CA VAL A 327 26.50 15.51 2.17
C VAL A 327 25.69 14.58 3.08
N SER A 328 26.29 14.22 4.22
CA SER A 328 25.67 13.35 5.23
C SER A 328 25.04 14.13 6.38
N LYS A 329 24.57 15.34 6.09
CA LYS A 329 23.99 16.26 7.08
C LYS A 329 22.68 16.82 6.53
N PRO A 330 21.67 17.03 7.37
CA PRO A 330 20.45 17.71 6.95
C PRO A 330 20.78 19.08 6.38
N VAL A 331 20.15 19.40 5.25
CA VAL A 331 20.30 20.69 4.57
C VAL A 331 18.95 21.41 4.48
N LEU A 332 18.91 22.67 4.89
CA LEU A 332 17.79 23.58 4.72
C LEU A 332 18.20 24.69 3.75
N VAL A 333 17.53 24.78 2.61
CA VAL A 333 17.63 25.93 1.70
C VAL A 333 16.52 26.90 2.06
N THR A 334 16.87 28.08 2.57
CA THR A 334 15.88 29.12 2.91
C THR A 334 15.28 29.73 1.65
N GLU A 335 14.24 30.56 1.80
CA GLU A 335 13.69 31.34 0.68
C GLU A 335 14.73 32.25 -0.02
N ASN A 336 15.79 32.66 0.69
CA ASN A 336 16.89 33.45 0.14
C ASN A 336 18.04 32.57 -0.38
N GLY A 337 18.03 31.28 -0.06
CA GLY A 337 19.05 30.31 -0.40
C GLY A 337 18.92 29.76 -1.82
N SER A 338 20.05 29.39 -2.41
CA SER A 338 20.04 28.56 -3.60
C SER A 338 21.21 27.59 -3.67
N LEU A 339 20.94 26.40 -4.20
CA LEU A 339 21.94 25.41 -4.58
C LEU A 339 21.95 25.32 -6.10
N GLY A 340 22.99 25.82 -6.76
CA GLY A 340 22.99 25.94 -8.21
C GLY A 340 24.33 25.62 -8.86
N LEU A 341 24.38 25.78 -10.17
CA LEU A 341 25.61 25.60 -10.94
C LEU A 341 26.55 26.82 -10.82
N PRO A 342 27.88 26.64 -10.95
CA PRO A 342 28.79 27.75 -11.09
C PRO A 342 28.56 28.49 -12.41
N GLU A 343 28.93 29.77 -12.47
CA GLU A 343 28.76 30.59 -13.66
C GLU A 343 29.49 29.96 -14.87
N GLY A 344 28.76 29.76 -15.97
CA GLY A 344 29.30 29.17 -17.21
C GLY A 344 29.21 27.64 -17.31
N TYR A 345 28.71 26.95 -16.27
CA TYR A 345 28.38 25.53 -16.34
C TYR A 345 26.99 25.32 -16.96
N SER A 346 26.82 24.22 -17.69
CA SER A 346 25.54 23.83 -18.29
C SER A 346 25.28 22.33 -18.12
N ALA A 347 24.02 21.95 -18.32
CA ALA A 347 23.54 20.56 -18.38
C ALA A 347 24.36 19.63 -19.30
N GLU A 348 24.98 20.21 -20.35
CA GLU A 348 25.65 19.48 -21.44
C GLU A 348 27.17 19.31 -21.22
N GLY A 349 27.73 19.83 -20.13
CA GLY A 349 29.16 19.72 -19.82
C GLY A 349 29.58 18.34 -19.32
N GLU A 350 30.87 18.01 -19.46
CA GLU A 350 31.48 16.78 -18.88
C GLU A 350 31.55 16.83 -17.34
N ASP A 351 31.50 18.04 -16.75
CA ASP A 351 31.57 18.25 -15.30
C ASP A 351 30.20 18.04 -14.64
N VAL A 352 30.01 16.90 -13.99
CA VAL A 352 28.82 16.59 -13.20
C VAL A 352 28.85 17.44 -11.91
N CYS A 353 27.93 18.41 -11.81
CA CYS A 353 27.71 19.19 -10.59
C CYS A 353 26.48 18.62 -9.87
N GLU A 354 26.74 17.69 -8.95
CA GLU A 354 25.73 16.88 -8.27
C GLU A 354 25.91 16.93 -6.76
N LEU A 355 24.80 17.11 -6.05
CA LEU A 355 24.74 16.93 -4.61
C LEU A 355 24.09 15.59 -4.29
N GLN A 356 24.76 14.79 -3.48
CA GLN A 356 24.24 13.52 -2.96
C GLN A 356 23.91 13.68 -1.48
N PHE A 357 22.65 13.45 -1.11
CA PHE A 357 22.18 13.59 0.27
C PHE A 357 21.91 12.23 0.90
N THR A 358 22.31 12.09 2.17
CA THR A 358 22.03 10.90 2.99
C THR A 358 21.40 11.26 4.34
N ALA A 359 20.91 12.49 4.49
CA ALA A 359 20.40 13.01 5.77
C ALA A 359 19.26 14.06 5.62
N GLY A 360 18.54 14.03 4.51
CA GLY A 360 17.38 14.88 4.26
C GLY A 360 17.66 16.29 3.72
N LEU A 361 16.77 16.78 2.85
CA LEU A 361 16.79 18.12 2.26
C LEU A 361 15.42 18.79 2.46
N ILE A 362 15.41 19.99 3.07
CA ILE A 362 14.27 20.90 3.05
C ILE A 362 14.59 22.04 2.09
N ASN A 363 13.81 22.20 1.02
CA ASN A 363 13.97 23.27 0.06
C ASN A 363 12.81 24.26 0.12
N ASN A 364 13.05 25.45 0.68
CA ASN A 364 12.14 26.61 0.61
C ASN A 364 12.58 27.63 -0.46
N GLY A 365 13.76 27.44 -1.06
CA GLY A 365 14.37 28.36 -2.04
C GLY A 365 14.42 27.77 -3.45
N SER A 366 15.61 27.75 -4.04
CA SER A 366 15.82 27.21 -5.40
C SER A 366 16.99 26.23 -5.49
N VAL A 367 16.77 25.13 -6.20
CA VAL A 367 17.78 24.12 -6.48
C VAL A 367 17.87 23.87 -7.97
N THR A 368 19.05 24.11 -8.56
CA THR A 368 19.32 23.93 -9.99
C THR A 368 20.52 23.03 -10.29
N CYS A 369 21.31 22.64 -9.28
CA CYS A 369 22.27 21.55 -9.44
C CYS A 369 21.55 20.19 -9.52
N SER A 370 22.25 19.16 -10.00
CA SER A 370 21.71 17.79 -9.98
C SER A 370 21.60 17.26 -8.55
N LEU A 371 20.60 16.41 -8.32
CA LEU A 371 20.30 15.88 -6.99
C LEU A 371 20.27 14.36 -7.00
N TRP A 372 20.97 13.77 -6.05
CA TRP A 372 20.79 12.39 -5.63
C TRP A 372 20.40 12.38 -4.15
N SER A 373 19.40 11.62 -3.75
CA SER A 373 19.00 11.54 -2.33
C SER A 373 18.65 10.11 -1.96
N ASP A 374 19.32 9.58 -0.94
CA ASP A 374 19.00 8.28 -0.32
C ASP A 374 18.10 8.45 0.93
N ASP A 375 17.60 9.68 1.14
CA ASP A 375 16.75 10.09 2.26
C ASP A 375 15.67 11.08 1.77
N CYS A 376 14.97 11.78 2.67
CA CYS A 376 13.82 12.60 2.35
C CYS A 376 14.15 13.92 1.63
N VAL A 377 13.42 14.21 0.56
CA VAL A 377 13.37 15.53 -0.08
C VAL A 377 12.01 16.17 0.17
N LEU A 378 11.99 17.22 0.99
CA LEU A 378 10.83 18.10 1.20
C LEU A 378 11.00 19.36 0.37
N ASN A 379 10.21 19.50 -0.69
CA ASN A 379 10.27 20.66 -1.59
C ASN A 379 9.05 21.58 -1.41
N ARG A 380 9.27 22.79 -0.90
CA ARG A 380 8.30 23.91 -0.91
C ARG A 380 8.65 24.99 -1.94
N GLY A 381 9.90 25.03 -2.38
CA GLY A 381 10.43 25.97 -3.36
C GLY A 381 10.40 25.44 -4.80
N VAL A 382 11.49 25.71 -5.53
CA VAL A 382 11.66 25.28 -6.92
C VAL A 382 12.85 24.34 -7.04
N ILE A 383 12.63 23.17 -7.62
CA ILE A 383 13.67 22.22 -8.05
C ILE A 383 13.64 22.19 -9.59
N GLU A 384 14.69 22.70 -10.22
CA GLU A 384 14.87 22.74 -11.68
C GLU A 384 16.30 22.29 -11.99
N PRO A 385 16.62 20.99 -11.80
CA PRO A 385 17.97 20.50 -11.90
C PRO A 385 18.46 20.63 -13.34
N ALA A 386 19.74 20.98 -13.49
CA ALA A 386 20.36 21.02 -14.81
C ALA A 386 20.47 19.64 -15.48
N ARG A 387 20.48 18.55 -14.69
CA ARG A 387 20.35 17.17 -15.20
C ARG A 387 19.12 16.53 -14.56
N GLY A 388 19.30 15.57 -13.66
CA GLY A 388 18.20 14.83 -13.05
C GLY A 388 18.04 15.06 -11.56
N VAL A 389 16.93 14.53 -11.06
CA VAL A 389 16.75 14.09 -9.67
C VAL A 389 16.79 12.57 -9.65
N TRP A 390 17.57 11.99 -8.75
CA TRP A 390 17.58 10.57 -8.43
C TRP A 390 17.24 10.43 -6.95
N ALA A 391 16.08 9.86 -6.63
CA ALA A 391 15.66 9.62 -5.26
C ALA A 391 15.58 8.12 -5.00
N GLY A 392 16.45 7.64 -4.11
CA GLY A 392 16.58 6.25 -3.73
C GLY A 392 17.52 5.44 -4.60
N GLU A 393 17.47 4.13 -4.38
CA GLU A 393 18.16 3.11 -5.17
C GLU A 393 17.25 1.89 -5.36
N GLN A 394 17.56 1.10 -6.39
CA GLN A 394 16.80 -0.09 -6.77
C GLN A 394 16.90 -1.18 -5.69
N GLY A 395 15.79 -1.85 -5.39
CA GLY A 395 15.74 -2.88 -4.35
C GLY A 395 15.54 -2.34 -2.93
N GLY A 396 15.16 -1.05 -2.82
CA GLY A 396 14.76 -0.41 -1.58
C GLY A 396 15.76 0.60 -1.04
N SER A 397 15.25 1.74 -0.61
CA SER A 397 15.99 2.79 0.09
C SER A 397 15.09 3.50 1.09
N ASP A 398 15.68 4.29 1.99
CA ASP A 398 14.94 5.19 2.89
C ASP A 398 14.57 6.53 2.20
N ALA A 399 14.73 6.65 0.87
CA ALA A 399 14.35 7.87 0.18
C ALA A 399 12.82 8.07 0.21
N ARG A 400 12.39 9.33 0.16
CA ARG A 400 10.98 9.72 0.04
C ARG A 400 10.89 11.16 -0.44
N VAL A 401 9.95 11.48 -1.31
CA VAL A 401 9.83 12.83 -1.88
C VAL A 401 8.46 13.43 -1.56
N LEU A 402 8.44 14.55 -0.84
CA LEU A 402 7.24 15.37 -0.66
C LEU A 402 7.40 16.68 -1.45
N ASN A 403 6.63 16.82 -2.53
CA ASN A 403 6.62 18.03 -3.35
C ASN A 403 5.38 18.87 -3.08
N LEU A 404 5.55 19.98 -2.35
CA LEU A 404 4.57 21.05 -2.15
C LEU A 404 4.78 22.21 -3.15
N GLY A 405 6.00 22.34 -3.68
CA GLY A 405 6.41 23.41 -4.60
C GLY A 405 6.37 23.00 -6.07
N SER A 406 7.40 23.39 -6.82
CA SER A 406 7.51 23.09 -8.25
C SER A 406 8.77 22.26 -8.55
N MET A 407 8.59 21.15 -9.27
CA MET A 407 9.67 20.36 -9.86
C MET A 407 9.60 20.47 -11.39
N ARG A 408 10.68 20.97 -12.01
CA ARG A 408 10.78 21.19 -13.46
C ARG A 408 11.92 20.36 -14.03
N LEU A 409 11.56 19.25 -14.65
CA LEU A 409 12.49 18.21 -15.08
C LEU A 409 12.69 18.32 -16.60
N SER A 410 13.95 18.55 -17.01
CA SER A 410 14.33 18.66 -18.42
C SER A 410 15.34 17.62 -18.89
N TYR A 411 15.66 16.71 -17.99
CA TYR A 411 16.55 15.58 -18.19
C TYR A 411 15.93 14.36 -17.52
N TYR A 412 16.54 13.21 -17.77
CA TYR A 412 16.23 11.96 -17.09
C TYR A 412 16.26 12.14 -15.56
N SER A 413 15.16 11.79 -14.90
CA SER A 413 14.98 11.78 -13.45
C SER A 413 14.27 10.50 -13.03
N VAL A 414 14.62 9.98 -11.84
CA VAL A 414 14.13 8.70 -11.34
C VAL A 414 13.74 8.79 -9.88
N LEU A 415 12.65 8.13 -9.56
CA LEU A 415 12.13 7.95 -8.21
C LEU A 415 11.99 6.44 -7.98
N TRP A 416 12.78 5.90 -7.04
CA TRP A 416 12.69 4.52 -6.53
C TRP A 416 12.02 4.49 -5.14
N CYS A 417 11.20 5.49 -4.86
CA CYS A 417 10.63 5.71 -3.54
C CYS A 417 9.24 6.28 -3.62
N ASP A 418 8.52 6.18 -2.51
CA ASP A 418 7.24 6.86 -2.36
C ASP A 418 7.41 8.37 -2.52
N THR A 419 6.53 8.94 -3.33
CA THR A 419 6.54 10.34 -3.71
C THR A 419 5.13 10.89 -3.60
N LEU A 420 4.94 11.89 -2.75
CA LEU A 420 3.70 12.64 -2.66
C LEU A 420 3.85 14.00 -3.33
N ASN A 421 3.12 14.20 -4.43
CA ASN A 421 3.03 15.46 -5.14
C ASN A 421 1.74 16.20 -4.77
N LEU A 422 1.87 17.30 -4.02
CA LEU A 422 0.81 18.28 -3.76
C LEU A 422 1.00 19.57 -4.57
N GLY A 423 2.16 19.74 -5.21
CA GLY A 423 2.49 20.90 -6.02
C GLY A 423 2.42 20.61 -7.52
N GLU A 424 3.44 21.07 -8.24
CA GLU A 424 3.55 20.89 -9.69
C GLU A 424 4.79 20.07 -10.03
N ILE A 425 4.62 19.08 -10.91
CA ILE A 425 5.70 18.39 -11.60
C ILE A 425 5.51 18.61 -13.09
N SER A 426 6.52 19.17 -13.75
CA SER A 426 6.52 19.34 -15.20
C SER A 426 7.75 18.69 -15.82
N VAL A 427 7.54 17.85 -16.83
CA VAL A 427 8.59 17.19 -17.59
C VAL A 427 8.58 17.78 -19.00
N SER A 428 9.64 18.49 -19.38
CA SER A 428 9.74 19.11 -20.71
C SER A 428 11.20 19.45 -21.05
N GLY A 429 11.59 19.43 -22.33
CA GLY A 429 12.85 20.07 -22.76
C GLY A 429 14.02 19.16 -23.16
N GLY A 430 15.25 19.72 -23.15
CA GLY A 430 16.20 19.64 -24.28
C GLY A 430 17.31 18.58 -24.29
N SER A 431 17.06 17.35 -23.83
CA SER A 431 18.00 16.21 -23.99
C SER A 431 17.47 15.14 -24.96
N ASP A 432 18.25 14.08 -25.26
CA ASP A 432 17.83 13.03 -26.21
C ASP A 432 16.63 12.19 -25.73
N SER A 433 16.15 12.34 -24.49
CA SER A 433 14.87 11.83 -23.95
C SER A 433 14.64 12.38 -22.52
N PRO A 434 14.07 13.59 -22.32
CA PRO A 434 13.68 14.03 -20.98
C PRO A 434 12.60 13.11 -20.41
N GLY A 435 12.72 12.71 -19.15
CA GLY A 435 11.73 11.78 -18.57
C GLY A 435 11.68 11.78 -17.05
N LEU A 436 10.49 11.52 -16.53
CA LEU A 436 10.28 11.16 -15.13
C LEU A 436 9.94 9.67 -15.06
N HIS A 437 10.77 8.92 -14.37
CA HIS A 437 10.61 7.49 -14.19
C HIS A 437 10.30 7.22 -12.73
N ASN A 438 9.13 6.66 -12.44
CA ASN A 438 8.83 6.07 -11.14
C ASN A 438 8.99 4.56 -11.28
N ASP A 439 10.22 4.08 -11.08
CA ASP A 439 10.57 2.69 -11.35
C ASP A 439 10.19 1.76 -10.18
N GLU A 440 10.21 2.27 -8.95
CA GLU A 440 9.76 1.59 -7.72
C GLU A 440 8.98 2.56 -6.82
N GLY A 441 8.22 2.01 -5.86
CA GLY A 441 7.40 2.78 -4.92
C GLY A 441 6.12 3.34 -5.54
N THR A 442 5.46 4.24 -4.80
CA THR A 442 4.19 4.85 -5.18
C THR A 442 4.34 6.35 -5.42
N LEU A 443 3.99 6.81 -6.61
CA LEU A 443 3.77 8.22 -6.92
C LEU A 443 2.31 8.59 -6.63
N PHE A 444 2.06 9.28 -5.52
CA PHE A 444 0.78 9.90 -5.20
C PHE A 444 0.72 11.29 -5.83
N ASN A 445 -0.02 11.44 -6.93
CA ASN A 445 -0.28 12.75 -7.53
C ASN A 445 -1.61 13.32 -7.02
N CYS A 446 -1.53 14.26 -6.10
CA CYS A 446 -2.64 15.09 -5.60
C CYS A 446 -2.50 16.56 -6.04
N GLY A 447 -1.54 16.86 -6.92
CA GLY A 447 -1.27 18.19 -7.48
C GLY A 447 -1.44 18.18 -9.00
N SER A 448 -0.40 18.58 -9.73
CA SER A 448 -0.37 18.45 -11.20
C SER A 448 0.90 17.77 -11.70
N VAL A 449 0.74 16.93 -12.72
CA VAL A 449 1.83 16.33 -13.50
C VAL A 449 1.60 16.69 -14.98
N THR A 450 2.59 17.30 -15.61
CA THR A 450 2.56 17.64 -17.04
C THR A 450 3.76 17.04 -17.78
N VAL A 451 3.50 16.37 -18.90
CA VAL A 451 4.53 15.75 -19.74
C VAL A 451 4.45 16.37 -21.12
N GLY A 452 5.41 17.23 -21.45
CA GLY A 452 5.47 17.93 -22.73
C GLY A 452 5.85 17.01 -23.90
N GLN A 453 5.64 17.50 -25.13
CA GLN A 453 6.04 16.77 -26.33
C GLN A 453 7.52 16.40 -26.32
N GLY A 454 7.82 15.15 -26.69
CA GLY A 454 9.18 14.62 -26.69
C GLY A 454 9.71 14.23 -25.31
N ALA A 455 8.91 14.37 -24.26
CA ALA A 455 9.21 13.84 -22.93
C ALA A 455 8.45 12.55 -22.64
N GLU A 456 8.94 11.81 -21.64
CA GLU A 456 8.35 10.55 -21.19
C GLU A 456 7.96 10.60 -19.71
N LEU A 457 6.77 10.07 -19.39
CA LEU A 457 6.44 9.59 -18.06
C LEU A 457 6.43 8.07 -18.10
N ARG A 458 7.23 7.45 -17.23
CA ARG A 458 7.32 6.00 -17.08
C ARG A 458 6.90 5.61 -15.68
N ILE A 459 5.93 4.70 -15.59
CA ILE A 459 5.46 4.15 -14.31
C ILE A 459 5.79 2.66 -14.28
N GLY A 460 6.84 2.29 -13.55
CA GLY A 460 7.18 0.89 -13.22
C GLY A 460 6.55 0.44 -11.90
N GLY A 461 6.46 1.34 -10.92
CA GLY A 461 5.77 1.13 -9.65
C GLY A 461 4.27 1.41 -9.74
N THR A 462 3.75 2.11 -8.73
CA THR A 462 2.35 2.52 -8.66
C THR A 462 2.20 4.02 -8.85
N LEU A 463 1.28 4.46 -9.71
CA LEU A 463 0.82 5.84 -9.78
C LEU A 463 -0.61 5.91 -9.27
N PHE A 464 -0.83 6.67 -8.20
CA PHE A 464 -2.16 7.06 -7.76
C PHE A 464 -2.42 8.51 -8.18
N ASN A 465 -3.39 8.71 -9.07
CA ASN A 465 -3.72 10.02 -9.61
C ASN A 465 -5.07 10.54 -9.10
N ALA A 466 -4.98 11.44 -8.13
CA ALA A 466 -6.09 12.22 -7.58
C ALA A 466 -6.15 13.65 -8.14
N GLY A 467 -5.00 14.18 -8.57
CA GLY A 467 -4.85 15.49 -9.21
C GLY A 467 -4.88 15.42 -10.75
N SER A 468 -4.35 16.45 -11.41
CA SER A 468 -4.31 16.52 -12.87
C SER A 468 -3.06 15.82 -13.42
N LEU A 469 -3.24 15.01 -14.46
CA LEU A 469 -2.15 14.43 -15.25
C LEU A 469 -2.40 14.71 -16.72
N VAL A 470 -1.51 15.47 -17.36
CA VAL A 470 -1.59 15.76 -18.80
C VAL A 470 -0.31 15.32 -19.48
N ALA A 471 -0.41 14.37 -20.40
CA ALA A 471 0.70 13.85 -21.17
C ALA A 471 0.55 14.13 -22.68
N ASP A 472 1.21 15.19 -23.16
CA ASP A 472 1.41 15.48 -24.58
C ASP A 472 2.59 14.70 -25.18
N GLY A 473 3.46 14.16 -24.32
CA GLY A 473 4.59 13.28 -24.65
C GLY A 473 4.22 11.78 -24.64
N ARG A 474 5.19 10.93 -24.35
CA ARG A 474 4.99 9.49 -24.18
C ARG A 474 4.62 9.18 -22.73
N PHE A 475 3.60 8.36 -22.53
CA PHE A 475 3.29 7.71 -21.26
C PHE A 475 3.50 6.21 -21.46
N LEU A 476 4.51 5.66 -20.79
CA LEU A 476 4.75 4.22 -20.69
C LEU A 476 4.31 3.71 -19.32
N ASN A 477 3.29 2.85 -19.28
CA ASN A 477 2.88 2.14 -18.08
C ASN A 477 3.42 0.70 -18.08
N LEU A 478 4.21 0.39 -17.06
CA LEU A 478 4.81 -0.89 -16.72
C LEU A 478 4.44 -1.34 -15.28
N GLY A 479 3.39 -0.77 -14.70
CA GLY A 479 2.96 -1.06 -13.34
C GLY A 479 1.47 -0.84 -13.15
N LEU A 480 1.09 -0.29 -12.00
CA LEU A 480 -0.30 0.02 -11.67
C LEU A 480 -0.52 1.53 -11.75
N VAL A 481 -1.50 1.96 -12.56
CA VAL A 481 -1.99 3.34 -12.55
C VAL A 481 -3.44 3.32 -12.06
N VAL A 482 -3.72 3.95 -10.93
CA VAL A 482 -5.08 4.16 -10.44
C VAL A 482 -5.42 5.63 -10.60
N SER A 483 -6.45 5.93 -11.38
CA SER A 483 -6.98 7.29 -11.53
C SER A 483 -8.37 7.36 -10.91
N CYS A 484 -8.50 8.18 -9.88
CA CYS A 484 -9.68 8.31 -9.02
C CYS A 484 -10.13 9.78 -8.86
N GLY A 485 -9.26 10.74 -9.21
CA GLY A 485 -9.55 12.16 -9.14
C GLY A 485 -10.62 12.62 -10.13
N ALA A 486 -11.26 13.76 -9.84
CA ALA A 486 -12.13 14.42 -10.82
C ALA A 486 -11.32 15.23 -11.85
N ASP A 487 -10.11 15.66 -11.49
CA ASP A 487 -9.17 16.26 -12.43
C ASP A 487 -8.60 15.14 -13.30
N TYR A 488 -8.90 15.24 -14.57
CA TYR A 488 -8.74 14.19 -15.56
C TYR A 488 -7.26 13.77 -15.73
N MET A 489 -7.07 12.48 -16.00
CA MET A 489 -5.88 12.00 -16.70
C MET A 489 -6.11 12.17 -18.20
N GLU A 490 -5.35 13.06 -18.86
CA GLU A 490 -5.38 13.29 -20.30
C GLU A 490 -4.07 12.85 -20.96
N VAL A 491 -4.16 11.89 -21.88
CA VAL A 491 -3.01 11.45 -22.67
C VAL A 491 -3.25 11.79 -24.13
N ASN A 492 -2.60 12.86 -24.58
CA ASN A 492 -2.68 13.43 -25.93
C ASN A 492 -1.61 12.89 -26.88
N GLY A 493 -0.48 12.46 -26.31
CA GLY A 493 0.64 11.88 -27.06
C GLY A 493 0.51 10.38 -27.27
N GLU A 494 1.59 9.65 -26.99
CA GLU A 494 1.64 8.19 -27.13
C GLU A 494 1.41 7.53 -25.77
N LEU A 495 0.53 6.51 -25.74
CA LEU A 495 0.32 5.68 -24.55
C LEU A 495 0.72 4.25 -24.90
N GLU A 496 1.72 3.72 -24.21
CA GLU A 496 2.03 2.29 -24.21
C GLU A 496 1.72 1.73 -22.83
N ASN A 497 0.79 0.78 -22.76
CA ASN A 497 0.36 0.14 -21.53
C ASN A 497 0.65 -1.35 -21.57
N LEU A 498 1.55 -1.79 -20.68
CA LEU A 498 1.87 -3.20 -20.43
C LEU A 498 1.47 -3.64 -19.02
N GLY A 499 1.01 -2.72 -18.18
CA GLY A 499 0.48 -2.97 -16.85
C GLY A 499 -1.04 -2.84 -16.78
N LEU A 500 -1.54 -2.37 -15.64
CA LEU A 500 -2.95 -2.06 -15.41
C LEU A 500 -3.14 -0.55 -15.28
N ILE A 501 -4.06 0.02 -16.06
CA ILE A 501 -4.59 1.36 -15.83
C ILE A 501 -6.04 1.20 -15.37
N ASP A 502 -6.26 1.44 -14.09
CA ASP A 502 -7.56 1.43 -13.44
C ASP A 502 -8.11 2.85 -13.39
N MET A 503 -9.06 3.15 -14.29
CA MET A 503 -9.88 4.36 -14.27
C MET A 503 -11.32 4.02 -13.93
N TYR A 504 -11.54 2.98 -13.11
CA TYR A 504 -12.87 2.52 -12.75
C TYR A 504 -13.63 3.57 -11.95
N ASP A 505 -12.98 4.24 -10.99
CA ASP A 505 -13.61 5.29 -10.16
C ASP A 505 -13.32 6.71 -10.64
N GLY A 506 -12.40 6.90 -11.58
CA GLY A 506 -11.96 8.21 -12.07
C GLY A 506 -12.68 8.70 -13.32
N SER A 507 -12.45 9.98 -13.65
CA SER A 507 -13.01 10.68 -14.82
C SER A 507 -12.04 10.78 -16.00
N GLY A 508 -10.94 10.01 -16.00
CA GLY A 508 -9.87 10.09 -16.99
C GLY A 508 -10.32 9.98 -18.45
N VAL A 509 -9.60 10.67 -19.35
CA VAL A 509 -9.81 10.67 -20.80
C VAL A 509 -8.49 10.45 -21.50
N ILE A 510 -8.27 9.30 -22.11
CA ILE A 510 -7.09 9.11 -22.97
C ILE A 510 -7.49 9.56 -24.38
N ALA A 511 -7.00 10.73 -24.78
CA ALA A 511 -7.38 11.42 -26.01
C ALA A 511 -6.25 11.37 -27.05
N GLY A 512 -6.07 10.22 -27.71
CA GLY A 512 -5.00 10.10 -28.71
C GLY A 512 -5.22 8.93 -29.66
N SER A 513 -4.60 9.00 -30.85
CA SER A 513 -4.58 7.87 -31.79
C SER A 513 -3.42 6.89 -31.53
N GLY A 514 -2.56 7.17 -30.55
CA GLY A 514 -1.33 6.44 -30.25
C GLY A 514 -1.43 5.54 -29.03
N ILE A 515 -2.59 4.92 -28.78
CA ILE A 515 -2.80 4.02 -27.66
C ILE A 515 -2.44 2.60 -28.09
N ASP A 516 -1.45 2.01 -27.43
CA ASP A 516 -1.16 0.58 -27.45
C ASP A 516 -1.36 0.01 -26.05
N SER A 517 -2.47 -0.69 -25.85
CA SER A 517 -2.73 -1.47 -24.64
C SER A 517 -2.84 -2.97 -24.94
N SER A 518 -2.35 -3.42 -26.10
CA SER A 518 -2.40 -4.84 -26.49
C SER A 518 -1.62 -5.75 -25.52
N GLY A 519 -0.66 -5.19 -24.79
CA GLY A 519 0.12 -5.87 -23.79
C GLY A 519 -0.34 -5.68 -22.34
N GLY A 520 -1.38 -4.88 -22.11
CA GLY A 520 -1.84 -4.48 -20.78
C GLY A 520 -3.36 -4.51 -20.68
N ALA A 521 -3.90 -3.92 -19.60
CA ALA A 521 -5.33 -3.72 -19.44
C ALA A 521 -5.63 -2.29 -19.02
N ILE A 522 -6.69 -1.71 -19.59
CA ILE A 522 -7.26 -0.44 -19.13
C ILE A 522 -8.72 -0.68 -18.82
N ILE A 523 -9.15 -0.38 -17.60
CA ILE A 523 -10.55 -0.40 -17.19
C ILE A 523 -11.02 1.03 -17.08
N SER A 524 -12.16 1.35 -17.69
CA SER A 524 -12.73 2.70 -17.64
C SER A 524 -14.24 2.67 -17.64
N ARG A 525 -14.86 3.56 -16.88
CA ARG A 525 -16.31 3.85 -17.00
C ARG A 525 -16.62 4.81 -18.14
N ASN A 526 -15.61 5.43 -18.76
CA ASN A 526 -15.79 6.41 -19.81
C ASN A 526 -16.11 5.73 -21.16
N THR A 527 -17.33 5.89 -21.65
CA THR A 527 -17.79 5.30 -22.92
C THR A 527 -17.13 5.92 -24.16
N ASP A 528 -16.61 7.14 -24.06
CA ASP A 528 -15.91 7.77 -25.19
C ASP A 528 -14.57 7.08 -25.47
N PHE A 529 -14.02 6.41 -24.45
CA PHE A 529 -12.75 5.70 -24.49
C PHE A 529 -12.86 4.29 -25.11
N SER A 530 -14.06 3.69 -25.17
CA SER A 530 -14.23 2.24 -25.42
C SER A 530 -14.43 1.82 -26.89
N SER A 531 -14.21 2.69 -27.88
CA SER A 531 -14.51 2.32 -29.28
C SER A 531 -13.38 1.55 -29.98
N GLY A 532 -13.27 0.24 -29.69
CA GLY A 532 -12.52 -0.72 -30.50
C GLY A 532 -11.00 -0.76 -30.32
N THR A 533 -10.47 -0.12 -29.27
CA THR A 533 -9.06 -0.21 -28.87
C THR A 533 -8.82 -1.53 -28.13
N GLU A 534 -7.80 -2.29 -28.56
CA GLU A 534 -7.41 -3.55 -27.90
C GLU A 534 -6.88 -3.29 -26.49
N GLY A 535 -7.22 -4.16 -25.53
CA GLY A 535 -6.82 -4.01 -24.13
C GLY A 535 -7.63 -3.00 -23.31
N VAL A 536 -8.63 -2.35 -23.91
CA VAL A 536 -9.53 -1.40 -23.23
C VAL A 536 -10.87 -2.05 -22.90
N TRP A 537 -11.29 -1.94 -21.65
CA TRP A 537 -12.47 -2.57 -21.09
C TRP A 537 -13.42 -1.53 -20.50
N LEU A 538 -14.66 -1.52 -20.98
CA LEU A 538 -15.70 -0.62 -20.49
C LEU A 538 -16.39 -1.21 -19.25
N ALA A 539 -16.39 -0.47 -18.17
CA ALA A 539 -17.14 -0.74 -16.97
C ALA A 539 -18.51 -0.02 -17.00
N ASP A 540 -19.49 -0.57 -17.73
CA ASP A 540 -20.83 0.03 -17.81
C ASP A 540 -21.77 -0.50 -16.70
N PHE A 541 -21.75 0.17 -15.55
CA PHE A 541 -22.68 -0.08 -14.44
C PHE A 541 -23.91 0.83 -14.48
N ALA A 542 -24.21 1.48 -15.61
CA ALA A 542 -25.31 2.44 -15.67
C ALA A 542 -26.67 1.81 -15.30
N ALA A 543 -26.87 0.51 -15.55
CA ALA A 543 -28.08 -0.21 -15.15
C ALA A 543 -28.21 -0.44 -13.63
N ILE A 544 -27.10 -0.34 -12.89
CA ILE A 544 -27.03 -0.38 -11.42
C ILE A 544 -27.03 1.03 -10.84
N ASP A 545 -26.37 1.99 -11.51
CA ASP A 545 -26.22 3.38 -11.04
C ASP A 545 -27.50 4.24 -11.21
N GLN A 546 -28.40 3.90 -12.14
CA GLN A 546 -29.55 4.71 -12.58
C GLN A 546 -30.72 4.83 -11.58
N GLY A 547 -30.47 5.00 -10.28
CA GLY A 547 -31.52 5.22 -9.27
C GLY A 547 -32.56 4.10 -9.18
N THR A 548 -33.53 4.21 -8.26
CA THR A 548 -34.41 3.06 -7.94
C THR A 548 -35.49 2.73 -8.98
N GLU A 549 -35.54 3.42 -10.13
CA GLU A 549 -36.59 3.20 -11.14
C GLU A 549 -36.32 1.91 -11.93
N GLY A 550 -37.21 0.92 -11.80
CA GLY A 550 -37.02 -0.41 -12.40
C GLY A 550 -36.17 -1.37 -11.56
N HIS A 551 -35.61 -0.90 -10.44
CA HIS A 551 -34.98 -1.75 -9.44
C HIS A 551 -36.03 -2.54 -8.65
N ARG A 552 -35.64 -3.75 -8.21
CA ARG A 552 -36.44 -4.57 -7.29
C ARG A 552 -35.57 -5.15 -6.19
N THR A 553 -35.79 -4.66 -4.98
CA THR A 553 -35.19 -5.26 -3.77
C THR A 553 -35.84 -6.59 -3.45
N VAL A 554 -35.02 -7.60 -3.15
CA VAL A 554 -35.47 -8.96 -2.80
C VAL A 554 -34.97 -9.37 -1.42
N ALA A 555 -35.74 -10.19 -0.73
CA ALA A 555 -35.44 -10.68 0.62
C ALA A 555 -35.31 -12.21 0.70
N SER A 556 -35.53 -12.93 -0.41
CA SER A 556 -35.50 -14.39 -0.44
C SER A 556 -35.19 -14.94 -1.84
N GLU A 557 -34.76 -16.21 -1.90
CA GLU A 557 -34.55 -16.92 -3.17
C GLU A 557 -35.77 -16.86 -4.10
N ALA A 558 -36.97 -17.04 -3.55
CA ALA A 558 -38.20 -17.05 -4.33
C ALA A 558 -38.46 -15.69 -5.00
N GLU A 559 -38.19 -14.59 -4.29
CA GLU A 559 -38.32 -13.24 -4.82
C GLU A 559 -37.22 -12.93 -5.84
N LEU A 560 -35.98 -13.35 -5.60
CA LEU A 560 -34.87 -13.21 -6.54
C LEU A 560 -35.18 -13.92 -7.86
N ARG A 561 -35.60 -15.19 -7.80
CA ARG A 561 -35.96 -15.97 -9.00
C ARG A 561 -37.17 -15.37 -9.72
N ALA A 562 -38.18 -14.89 -8.99
CA ALA A 562 -39.32 -14.19 -9.60
C ALA A 562 -38.88 -12.87 -10.28
N ALA A 563 -37.94 -12.14 -9.69
CA ALA A 563 -37.40 -10.91 -10.26
C ALA A 563 -36.61 -11.17 -11.55
N LEU A 564 -35.84 -12.26 -11.62
CA LEU A 564 -35.16 -12.69 -12.85
C LEU A 564 -36.14 -12.96 -14.01
N GLU A 565 -37.33 -13.50 -13.73
CA GLU A 565 -38.34 -13.79 -14.75
C GLU A 565 -39.20 -12.57 -15.16
N ASP A 566 -39.29 -11.53 -14.31
CA ASP A 566 -40.23 -10.41 -14.52
C ASP A 566 -39.68 -9.33 -15.48
N PRO A 567 -40.20 -9.17 -16.70
CA PRO A 567 -39.66 -8.21 -17.69
C PRO A 567 -39.74 -6.74 -17.25
N ALA A 568 -40.48 -6.41 -16.18
CA ALA A 568 -40.53 -5.05 -15.63
C ALA A 568 -39.34 -4.74 -14.70
N VAL A 569 -38.55 -5.74 -14.31
CA VAL A 569 -37.36 -5.56 -13.46
C VAL A 569 -36.15 -5.29 -14.35
N GLY A 570 -35.57 -4.11 -14.19
CA GLY A 570 -34.33 -3.67 -14.86
C GLY A 570 -33.07 -3.99 -14.05
N CYS A 571 -33.14 -4.01 -12.72
CA CYS A 571 -32.05 -4.37 -11.82
C CYS A 571 -32.61 -5.05 -10.54
N ILE A 572 -31.85 -5.97 -9.97
CA ILE A 572 -32.19 -6.67 -8.73
C ILE A 572 -31.29 -6.16 -7.61
N ASP A 573 -31.91 -5.70 -6.52
CA ASP A 573 -31.20 -5.20 -5.35
C ASP A 573 -31.21 -6.23 -4.21
N VAL A 574 -30.06 -6.44 -3.57
CA VAL A 574 -29.91 -7.30 -2.39
C VAL A 574 -29.27 -6.49 -1.27
N ASP A 575 -30.07 -6.07 -0.31
CA ASP A 575 -29.68 -5.25 0.85
C ASP A 575 -29.62 -6.05 2.16
N ARG A 576 -29.81 -7.37 2.09
CA ARG A 576 -29.75 -8.31 3.21
C ARG A 576 -29.27 -9.69 2.78
N ARG A 577 -29.04 -10.60 3.73
CA ARG A 577 -28.70 -12.01 3.46
C ARG A 577 -29.82 -12.71 2.66
N VAL A 578 -29.47 -13.31 1.53
CA VAL A 578 -30.34 -14.17 0.71
C VAL A 578 -29.65 -15.51 0.48
N GLU A 579 -30.28 -16.58 0.98
CA GLU A 579 -29.82 -17.96 0.80
C GLU A 579 -30.39 -18.57 -0.48
N ILE A 580 -29.54 -19.25 -1.25
CA ILE A 580 -29.84 -19.77 -2.58
C ILE A 580 -29.54 -21.27 -2.61
N SER A 581 -30.58 -22.09 -2.77
CA SER A 581 -30.50 -23.54 -2.61
C SER A 581 -29.93 -24.31 -3.81
N ALA A 582 -29.71 -23.67 -4.95
CA ALA A 582 -29.23 -24.28 -6.19
C ALA A 582 -28.45 -23.25 -7.03
N PRO A 583 -27.60 -23.68 -8.00
CA PRO A 583 -26.86 -22.76 -8.87
C PRO A 583 -27.73 -21.62 -9.42
N LEU A 584 -27.14 -20.44 -9.50
CA LEU A 584 -27.83 -19.21 -9.85
C LEU A 584 -27.23 -18.61 -11.12
N THR A 585 -28.05 -18.43 -12.14
CA THR A 585 -27.67 -17.67 -13.35
C THR A 585 -28.36 -16.32 -13.30
N LEU A 586 -27.57 -15.26 -13.29
CA LEU A 586 -28.00 -13.88 -13.41
C LEU A 586 -28.08 -13.52 -14.88
N THR A 587 -29.30 -13.24 -15.35
CA THR A 587 -29.58 -12.72 -16.69
C THR A 587 -30.15 -11.29 -16.62
N LYS A 588 -30.03 -10.66 -15.45
CA LYS A 588 -30.40 -9.27 -15.17
C LYS A 588 -29.36 -8.64 -14.27
N PRO A 589 -29.17 -7.31 -14.39
CA PRO A 589 -28.33 -6.57 -13.47
C PRO A 589 -28.62 -6.88 -12.01
N LEU A 590 -27.56 -7.01 -11.21
CA LEU A 590 -27.65 -7.29 -9.78
C LEU A 590 -26.75 -6.31 -9.01
N TYR A 591 -27.30 -5.72 -7.95
CA TYR A 591 -26.54 -4.94 -6.98
C TYR A 591 -26.72 -5.49 -5.56
N VAL A 592 -25.63 -6.00 -4.97
CA VAL A 592 -25.57 -6.37 -3.55
C VAL A 592 -24.88 -5.25 -2.81
N TYR A 593 -25.52 -4.66 -1.79
CA TYR A 593 -24.99 -3.49 -1.09
C TYR A 593 -25.39 -3.46 0.38
N GLY A 594 -24.73 -2.62 1.17
CA GLY A 594 -25.02 -2.46 2.60
C GLY A 594 -24.90 -3.80 3.34
N GLU A 595 -25.97 -4.23 4.02
CA GLU A 595 -26.03 -5.51 4.72
C GLU A 595 -26.29 -6.72 3.78
N GLY A 596 -26.31 -6.49 2.47
CA GLY A 596 -26.53 -7.49 1.42
C GLY A 596 -25.49 -8.61 1.43
N ARG A 597 -25.96 -9.86 1.34
CA ARG A 597 -25.07 -11.02 1.15
C ARG A 597 -25.76 -12.10 0.34
N LEU A 598 -25.08 -12.63 -0.68
CA LEU A 598 -25.54 -13.80 -1.42
C LEU A 598 -24.88 -15.06 -0.88
N VAL A 599 -25.69 -16.08 -0.62
CA VAL A 599 -25.21 -17.31 0.00
C VAL A 599 -25.71 -18.50 -0.80
N LEU A 600 -24.84 -19.08 -1.61
CA LEU A 600 -25.17 -20.26 -2.39
C LEU A 600 -24.91 -21.52 -1.56
N ALA A 601 -25.72 -22.56 -1.79
CA ALA A 601 -25.51 -23.86 -1.17
C ALA A 601 -24.15 -24.47 -1.56
N GLU A 602 -23.61 -25.34 -0.71
CA GLU A 602 -22.38 -26.09 -0.98
C GLU A 602 -22.43 -26.78 -2.37
N GLY A 603 -21.38 -26.59 -3.15
CA GLY A 603 -21.20 -27.03 -4.52
C GLY A 603 -21.91 -26.19 -5.58
N ALA A 604 -22.65 -25.15 -5.21
CA ALA A 604 -23.38 -24.30 -6.16
C ALA A 604 -22.52 -23.12 -6.63
N ALA A 605 -22.62 -22.84 -7.93
CA ALA A 605 -21.92 -21.75 -8.59
C ALA A 605 -22.87 -20.61 -8.98
N LEU A 606 -22.30 -19.41 -9.04
CA LEU A 606 -22.93 -18.22 -9.62
C LEU A 606 -22.50 -18.08 -11.09
N THR A 607 -23.44 -17.78 -11.97
CA THR A 607 -23.16 -17.43 -13.37
C THR A 607 -23.69 -16.03 -13.65
N VAL A 608 -22.86 -15.13 -14.15
CA VAL A 608 -23.22 -13.80 -14.64
C VAL A 608 -23.23 -13.84 -16.16
N ASP A 609 -24.39 -13.75 -16.78
CA ASP A 609 -24.59 -13.99 -18.22
C ASP A 609 -25.05 -12.72 -18.95
N GLY A 610 -24.12 -12.05 -19.63
CA GLY A 610 -24.39 -10.89 -20.48
C GLY A 610 -24.94 -9.65 -19.77
N VAL A 611 -24.76 -9.54 -18.45
CA VAL A 611 -25.25 -8.44 -17.61
C VAL A 611 -24.19 -7.98 -16.59
N PRO A 612 -24.26 -6.73 -16.11
CA PRO A 612 -23.44 -6.27 -14.99
C PRO A 612 -23.94 -6.82 -13.65
N ALA A 613 -23.02 -7.15 -12.76
CA ALA A 613 -23.30 -7.46 -11.37
C ALA A 613 -22.23 -6.84 -10.47
N ALA A 614 -22.65 -6.20 -9.39
CA ALA A 614 -21.76 -5.63 -8.38
C ALA A 614 -22.08 -6.22 -7.00
N ILE A 615 -21.05 -6.73 -6.32
CA ILE A 615 -21.16 -7.28 -4.96
C ILE A 615 -20.33 -6.41 -4.02
N ASN A 616 -20.98 -5.38 -3.47
CA ASN A 616 -20.38 -4.35 -2.61
C ASN A 616 -21.06 -4.33 -1.22
N GLY A 617 -21.69 -5.45 -0.85
CA GLY A 617 -22.31 -5.65 0.47
C GLY A 617 -21.38 -6.41 1.42
N LEU A 618 -21.95 -7.22 2.30
CA LEU A 618 -21.22 -8.06 3.25
C LEU A 618 -20.61 -9.34 2.64
N GLY A 619 -20.84 -9.63 1.36
CA GLY A 619 -20.10 -10.66 0.63
C GLY A 619 -20.88 -11.65 -0.22
N LEU A 620 -20.13 -12.64 -0.69
CA LEU A 620 -20.56 -13.78 -1.49
C LEU A 620 -20.09 -15.08 -0.82
N GLU A 621 -21.00 -16.04 -0.61
CA GLU A 621 -20.64 -17.44 -0.35
C GLU A 621 -20.94 -18.24 -1.64
N ALA A 622 -19.91 -18.68 -2.37
CA ALA A 622 -20.06 -19.48 -3.59
C ALA A 622 -18.77 -20.27 -3.88
N ASP A 623 -18.91 -21.53 -4.30
CA ASP A 623 -17.74 -22.37 -4.64
C ASP A 623 -17.17 -22.10 -6.03
N GLY A 624 -17.95 -21.43 -6.88
CA GLY A 624 -17.45 -20.98 -8.16
C GLY A 624 -18.27 -19.86 -8.77
N VAL A 625 -17.62 -19.11 -9.64
CA VAL A 625 -18.18 -17.99 -10.38
C VAL A 625 -17.82 -18.15 -11.86
N ALA A 626 -18.82 -18.03 -12.72
CA ALA A 626 -18.65 -17.95 -14.16
C ALA A 626 -19.17 -16.61 -14.68
N VAL A 627 -18.36 -15.88 -15.44
CA VAL A 627 -18.80 -14.63 -16.11
C VAL A 627 -18.73 -14.87 -17.61
N VAL A 628 -19.87 -14.81 -18.29
CA VAL A 628 -20.03 -15.32 -19.66
C VAL A 628 -20.81 -14.36 -20.56
N ASN A 629 -20.57 -14.48 -21.87
CA ASN A 629 -21.31 -13.79 -22.94
C ASN A 629 -21.37 -12.25 -22.81
N GLY A 630 -20.27 -11.63 -22.41
CA GLY A 630 -20.20 -10.18 -22.17
C GLY A 630 -20.72 -9.77 -20.79
N GLY A 631 -20.79 -10.71 -19.84
CA GLY A 631 -21.08 -10.42 -18.45
C GLY A 631 -19.97 -9.59 -17.81
N MET A 632 -20.33 -8.84 -16.78
CA MET A 632 -19.41 -7.98 -16.04
C MET A 632 -19.64 -8.23 -14.56
N LEU A 633 -18.60 -8.59 -13.81
CA LEU A 633 -18.73 -8.85 -12.38
C LEU A 633 -17.66 -8.10 -11.59
N GLU A 634 -18.13 -7.24 -10.69
CA GLU A 634 -17.35 -6.62 -9.64
C GLU A 634 -17.63 -7.30 -8.30
N ILE A 635 -16.57 -7.59 -7.54
CA ILE A 635 -16.66 -7.99 -6.13
C ILE A 635 -15.75 -7.10 -5.29
N ILE A 636 -16.34 -6.19 -4.52
CA ILE A 636 -15.69 -5.41 -3.45
C ILE A 636 -16.31 -5.85 -2.12
N ALA A 637 -16.14 -7.13 -1.82
CA ALA A 637 -16.64 -7.74 -0.60
C ALA A 637 -15.94 -9.09 -0.37
N PRO A 638 -16.03 -9.67 0.84
CA PRO A 638 -15.52 -11.01 1.09
C PRO A 638 -16.20 -12.05 0.19
N TRP A 639 -15.41 -12.80 -0.57
CA TRP A 639 -15.86 -14.00 -1.28
C TRP A 639 -15.31 -15.24 -0.58
N THR A 640 -16.22 -16.04 -0.04
CA THR A 640 -15.91 -17.28 0.68
C THR A 640 -16.47 -18.49 -0.06
N CYS A 641 -15.79 -19.64 0.09
CA CYS A 641 -16.24 -20.92 -0.44
C CYS A 641 -16.24 -22.00 0.66
N SER A 642 -16.81 -23.16 0.36
CA SER A 642 -16.84 -24.32 1.25
C SER A 642 -15.54 -25.14 1.23
N GLY A 643 -14.72 -24.96 0.20
CA GLY A 643 -13.44 -25.65 -0.02
C GLY A 643 -12.21 -24.85 0.41
N GLU A 644 -11.04 -25.23 -0.13
CA GLU A 644 -9.77 -24.52 0.08
C GLU A 644 -9.61 -23.26 -0.81
N GLY A 645 -10.45 -23.12 -1.84
CA GLY A 645 -10.45 -22.01 -2.78
C GLY A 645 -11.60 -22.15 -3.78
N ALA A 646 -12.07 -21.03 -4.33
CA ALA A 646 -13.15 -21.02 -5.32
C ALA A 646 -12.63 -21.21 -6.75
N GLY A 647 -13.52 -21.61 -7.66
CA GLY A 647 -13.24 -21.63 -9.10
C GLY A 647 -13.77 -20.37 -9.80
N LEU A 648 -12.94 -19.70 -10.61
CA LEU A 648 -13.33 -18.59 -11.46
C LEU A 648 -13.15 -18.96 -12.94
N SER A 649 -14.18 -18.72 -13.76
CA SER A 649 -14.08 -18.80 -15.22
C SER A 649 -14.65 -17.54 -15.89
N VAL A 650 -13.88 -16.92 -16.77
CA VAL A 650 -14.30 -15.71 -17.49
C VAL A 650 -14.21 -15.96 -19.00
N SER A 651 -15.32 -15.83 -19.72
CA SER A 651 -15.39 -16.19 -21.14
C SER A 651 -16.35 -15.36 -21.97
N GLY A 652 -16.23 -15.48 -23.31
CA GLY A 652 -17.18 -14.90 -24.25
C GLY A 652 -17.22 -13.37 -24.26
N GLY A 653 -16.07 -12.70 -24.09
CA GLY A 653 -16.01 -11.24 -24.08
C GLY A 653 -16.33 -10.60 -22.72
N SER A 654 -16.28 -11.39 -21.64
CA SER A 654 -16.68 -10.96 -20.31
C SER A 654 -15.50 -10.43 -19.50
N TRP A 655 -15.78 -9.77 -18.37
CA TRP A 655 -14.73 -9.39 -17.44
C TRP A 655 -15.12 -9.53 -15.97
N PHE A 656 -14.11 -9.84 -15.16
CA PHE A 656 -14.16 -9.94 -13.70
C PHE A 656 -13.17 -8.97 -13.06
N TYR A 657 -13.58 -8.34 -11.95
CA TYR A 657 -12.75 -7.42 -11.19
C TYR A 657 -13.01 -7.55 -9.69
N SER A 658 -11.93 -7.51 -8.92
CA SER A 658 -11.96 -7.56 -7.46
C SER A 658 -10.86 -6.68 -6.87
N ARG A 659 -11.12 -6.11 -5.69
CA ARG A 659 -10.17 -5.30 -4.91
C ARG A 659 -10.56 -5.27 -3.43
N GLU A 660 -9.69 -4.70 -2.59
CA GLU A 660 -9.87 -4.40 -1.15
C GLU A 660 -10.06 -5.61 -0.20
N TYR A 661 -10.39 -6.78 -0.72
CA TYR A 661 -10.66 -7.97 0.08
C TYR A 661 -9.77 -9.14 -0.36
N ALA A 662 -9.49 -10.02 0.59
CA ALA A 662 -8.81 -11.27 0.33
C ALA A 662 -9.60 -12.11 -0.70
N LEU A 663 -8.87 -12.67 -1.66
CA LEU A 663 -9.39 -13.52 -2.72
C LEU A 663 -8.67 -14.87 -2.70
N GLU A 664 -9.42 -15.94 -2.49
CA GLU A 664 -8.90 -17.31 -2.41
C GLU A 664 -9.46 -18.16 -3.57
N LEU A 665 -8.60 -18.46 -4.55
CA LEU A 665 -8.95 -19.22 -5.74
C LEU A 665 -8.13 -20.52 -5.84
N GLU A 666 -8.83 -21.62 -6.05
CA GLU A 666 -8.20 -22.88 -6.44
C GLU A 666 -7.83 -22.83 -7.93
N SER A 667 -8.70 -22.25 -8.77
CA SER A 667 -8.53 -22.20 -10.22
C SER A 667 -9.08 -20.91 -10.83
N CYS A 668 -8.36 -20.32 -11.78
CA CYS A 668 -8.82 -19.19 -12.59
C CYS A 668 -8.58 -19.45 -14.09
N GLU A 669 -9.64 -19.48 -14.89
CA GLU A 669 -9.57 -19.65 -16.35
C GLU A 669 -10.10 -18.41 -17.07
N VAL A 670 -9.29 -17.82 -17.95
CA VAL A 670 -9.68 -16.64 -18.76
C VAL A 670 -9.58 -16.97 -20.24
N GLU A 671 -10.72 -17.11 -20.92
CA GLU A 671 -10.77 -17.41 -22.35
C GLU A 671 -10.41 -16.20 -23.22
N SER A 672 -10.02 -16.47 -24.47
CA SER A 672 -9.68 -15.46 -25.47
C SER A 672 -10.68 -14.31 -25.51
N GLY A 673 -10.16 -13.08 -25.47
CA GLY A 673 -10.96 -11.87 -25.52
C GLY A 673 -11.78 -11.60 -24.26
N SER A 674 -11.40 -12.17 -23.11
CA SER A 674 -11.98 -11.89 -21.78
C SER A 674 -10.90 -11.34 -20.81
N LEU A 675 -11.32 -10.74 -19.70
CA LEU A 675 -10.42 -10.13 -18.69
C LEU A 675 -10.74 -10.61 -17.27
N ALA A 676 -9.72 -10.92 -16.47
CA ALA A 676 -9.85 -10.99 -15.02
C ALA A 676 -8.80 -10.11 -14.35
N VAL A 677 -9.23 -9.25 -13.42
CA VAL A 677 -8.35 -8.53 -12.50
C VAL A 677 -8.60 -9.03 -11.09
N LEU A 678 -7.59 -9.69 -10.53
CA LEU A 678 -7.65 -10.34 -9.23
C LEU A 678 -6.96 -9.47 -8.19
N ALA A 679 -7.69 -9.08 -7.15
CA ALA A 679 -7.19 -8.27 -6.04
C ALA A 679 -6.36 -7.07 -6.51
N ALA A 680 -6.95 -6.19 -7.33
CA ALA A 680 -6.27 -5.09 -8.02
C ALA A 680 -5.37 -4.25 -7.09
N TYR A 681 -5.86 -4.00 -5.87
CA TYR A 681 -5.13 -3.38 -4.77
C TYR A 681 -5.90 -3.59 -3.45
N GLY A 682 -5.20 -3.40 -2.32
CA GLY A 682 -5.81 -3.35 -0.98
C GLY A 682 -6.34 -4.67 -0.43
N GLY A 683 -6.09 -5.79 -1.12
CA GLY A 683 -6.45 -7.14 -0.69
C GLY A 683 -5.27 -8.10 -0.80
N SER A 684 -5.50 -9.37 -0.49
CA SER A 684 -4.53 -10.46 -0.66
C SER A 684 -5.00 -11.48 -1.69
N LEU A 685 -4.08 -12.19 -2.33
CA LEU A 685 -4.40 -13.20 -3.32
C LEU A 685 -3.78 -14.56 -2.97
N SER A 686 -4.62 -15.58 -2.84
CA SER A 686 -4.20 -16.98 -2.85
C SER A 686 -4.70 -17.62 -4.15
N LEU A 687 -3.79 -18.10 -4.97
CA LEU A 687 -4.10 -18.66 -6.28
C LEU A 687 -3.23 -19.89 -6.55
N LYS A 688 -3.86 -21.06 -6.76
CA LYS A 688 -3.12 -22.31 -7.06
C LYS A 688 -2.91 -22.53 -8.55
N ASP A 689 -3.97 -22.56 -9.34
CA ASP A 689 -3.89 -22.81 -10.78
C ASP A 689 -4.54 -21.66 -11.58
N ALA A 690 -3.88 -21.17 -12.62
CA ALA A 690 -4.49 -20.22 -13.55
C ALA A 690 -4.03 -20.40 -15.00
N SER A 691 -4.96 -20.21 -15.93
CA SER A 691 -4.70 -20.17 -17.37
C SER A 691 -5.35 -18.96 -18.02
N ALA A 692 -4.65 -18.37 -18.98
CA ALA A 692 -5.10 -17.18 -19.70
C ALA A 692 -4.85 -17.32 -21.20
N GLU A 693 -5.95 -17.51 -21.95
CA GLU A 693 -6.03 -17.20 -23.38
C GLU A 693 -6.45 -15.73 -23.61
N GLY A 694 -7.11 -15.12 -22.62
CA GLY A 694 -7.41 -13.69 -22.55
C GLY A 694 -6.38 -12.90 -21.74
N THR A 695 -6.82 -11.89 -20.99
CA THR A 695 -5.94 -11.09 -20.11
C THR A 695 -6.22 -11.41 -18.65
N LEU A 696 -5.20 -11.80 -17.89
CA LEU A 696 -5.26 -12.03 -16.45
C LEU A 696 -4.29 -11.09 -15.74
N CYS A 697 -4.81 -10.28 -14.83
CA CYS A 697 -4.01 -9.40 -13.98
C CYS A 697 -4.02 -9.90 -12.53
N LEU A 698 -2.83 -10.07 -11.98
CA LEU A 698 -2.57 -10.50 -10.61
C LEU A 698 -2.14 -9.27 -9.81
N GLY A 699 -3.08 -8.63 -9.12
CA GLY A 699 -2.89 -7.33 -8.48
C GLY A 699 -2.21 -7.38 -7.11
N ALA A 700 -2.28 -8.51 -6.41
CA ALA A 700 -1.70 -8.70 -5.09
C ALA A 700 -0.68 -9.85 -5.08
N ASP A 701 0.12 -9.89 -4.02
CA ASP A 701 1.20 -10.87 -3.85
C ASP A 701 0.67 -12.31 -3.86
N ILE A 702 1.45 -13.21 -4.44
CA ILE A 702 1.16 -14.64 -4.52
C ILE A 702 2.33 -15.42 -3.93
N ALA A 703 2.04 -16.31 -3.00
CA ALA A 703 3.04 -17.17 -2.38
C ALA A 703 2.64 -18.65 -2.41
N GLY A 704 3.61 -19.53 -2.15
CA GLY A 704 3.39 -20.98 -2.11
C GLY A 704 3.37 -21.62 -3.51
N GLY A 705 2.86 -22.85 -3.60
CA GLY A 705 2.86 -23.59 -4.87
C GLY A 705 1.77 -23.11 -5.82
N PHE A 706 2.16 -22.54 -6.96
CA PHE A 706 1.26 -22.07 -8.02
C PHE A 706 1.63 -22.62 -9.41
N SER A 707 0.67 -22.64 -10.32
CA SER A 707 0.85 -22.93 -11.74
C SER A 707 0.15 -21.86 -12.59
N LEU A 708 0.92 -21.06 -13.31
CA LEU A 708 0.43 -19.95 -14.14
C LEU A 708 0.72 -20.22 -15.63
N ALA A 709 -0.31 -20.22 -16.46
CA ALA A 709 -0.21 -20.53 -17.88
C ALA A 709 -0.75 -19.39 -18.78
N ALA A 710 0.14 -18.70 -19.50
CA ALA A 710 -0.24 -17.75 -20.55
C ALA A 710 -0.32 -18.50 -21.90
N GLU A 711 -1.53 -18.88 -22.30
CA GLU A 711 -1.83 -19.72 -23.48
C GLU A 711 -2.33 -18.87 -24.65
N GLY A 712 -1.43 -18.16 -25.32
CA GLY A 712 -1.77 -17.17 -26.36
C GLY A 712 -2.32 -15.84 -25.81
N GLY A 713 -2.73 -15.81 -24.54
CA GLY A 713 -3.15 -14.62 -23.80
C GLY A 713 -2.01 -13.91 -23.08
N THR A 714 -2.37 -12.99 -22.18
CA THR A 714 -1.45 -12.18 -21.38
C THR A 714 -1.69 -12.38 -19.89
N ILE A 715 -0.63 -12.70 -19.14
CA ILE A 715 -0.62 -12.59 -17.68
C ILE A 715 0.20 -11.35 -17.29
N ILE A 716 -0.39 -10.49 -16.46
CA ILE A 716 0.21 -9.28 -15.90
C ILE A 716 0.37 -9.51 -14.40
N GLN A 717 1.61 -9.68 -13.94
CA GLN A 717 1.93 -9.88 -12.53
C GLN A 717 2.34 -8.52 -11.92
N LEU A 718 1.43 -7.87 -11.20
CA LEU A 718 1.69 -6.61 -10.49
C LEU A 718 2.22 -6.85 -9.08
N GLY A 719 1.63 -7.81 -8.36
CA GLY A 719 2.09 -8.21 -7.03
C GLY A 719 3.37 -9.05 -7.05
N ASP A 720 4.03 -9.15 -5.91
CA ASP A 720 5.22 -9.97 -5.74
C ASP A 720 4.85 -11.46 -5.75
N ALA A 721 5.73 -12.29 -6.28
CA ALA A 721 5.54 -13.73 -6.37
C ALA A 721 6.75 -14.48 -5.80
N GLU A 722 6.54 -15.29 -4.76
CA GLU A 722 7.57 -16.13 -4.16
C GLU A 722 7.14 -17.60 -4.07
N SER A 723 7.98 -18.51 -4.57
CA SER A 723 7.65 -19.93 -4.52
C SER A 723 8.86 -20.87 -4.51
N ASP A 724 8.70 -22.01 -3.84
CA ASP A 724 9.63 -23.14 -3.86
C ASP A 724 9.24 -24.24 -4.88
N SER A 725 8.09 -24.08 -5.54
CA SER A 725 7.50 -25.10 -6.41
C SER A 725 6.66 -24.52 -7.56
N GLY A 726 6.66 -23.20 -7.70
CA GLY A 726 5.87 -22.45 -8.67
C GLY A 726 6.30 -22.72 -10.12
N VAL A 727 5.32 -22.87 -11.01
CA VAL A 727 5.55 -23.10 -12.43
C VAL A 727 4.87 -22.02 -13.25
N ILE A 728 5.63 -21.41 -14.16
CA ILE A 728 5.11 -20.45 -15.13
C ILE A 728 5.35 -21.01 -16.53
N SER A 729 4.30 -21.13 -17.33
CA SER A 729 4.39 -21.52 -18.73
C SER A 729 3.80 -20.46 -19.65
N VAL A 730 4.55 -20.08 -20.67
CA VAL A 730 4.11 -19.11 -21.69
C VAL A 730 4.12 -19.82 -23.03
N ASP A 731 2.96 -20.08 -23.63
CA ASP A 731 2.84 -20.73 -24.95
C ASP A 731 2.16 -19.79 -25.94
N GLY A 732 2.95 -19.16 -26.82
CA GLY A 732 2.44 -18.18 -27.80
C GLY A 732 1.87 -16.89 -27.21
N GLY A 733 1.73 -16.79 -25.89
CA GLY A 733 1.22 -15.64 -25.14
C GLY A 733 2.32 -14.73 -24.59
N ARG A 734 1.97 -13.98 -23.54
CA ARG A 734 2.83 -13.01 -22.86
C ARG A 734 2.74 -13.16 -21.34
N TYR A 735 3.88 -13.03 -20.67
CA TYR A 735 3.98 -12.86 -19.22
C TYR A 735 4.74 -11.57 -18.94
N ASN A 736 4.07 -10.60 -18.30
CA ASN A 736 4.68 -9.35 -17.83
C ASN A 736 4.92 -9.49 -16.33
N GLN A 737 6.18 -9.69 -15.95
CA GLN A 737 6.62 -9.66 -14.56
C GLN A 737 6.93 -8.22 -14.18
N LEU A 738 6.00 -7.59 -13.45
CA LEU A 738 6.08 -6.18 -13.03
C LEU A 738 6.29 -6.04 -11.52
N GLY A 739 5.74 -6.95 -10.69
CA GLY A 739 6.15 -7.17 -9.30
C GLY A 739 7.31 -8.16 -9.19
N ALA A 740 8.02 -8.21 -8.06
CA ALA A 740 9.18 -9.08 -7.88
C ALA A 740 8.81 -10.57 -8.07
N LEU A 741 9.71 -11.38 -8.63
CA LEU A 741 9.50 -12.81 -8.81
C LEU A 741 10.70 -13.60 -8.30
N THR A 742 10.51 -14.40 -7.26
CA THR A 742 11.53 -15.27 -6.67
C THR A 742 11.09 -16.73 -6.74
N LEU A 743 11.82 -17.54 -7.51
CA LEU A 743 11.63 -18.99 -7.59
C LEU A 743 12.83 -19.71 -6.97
N THR A 744 12.61 -20.39 -5.86
CA THR A 744 13.61 -21.25 -5.21
C THR A 744 13.52 -22.71 -5.64
N GLY A 745 12.41 -23.09 -6.24
CA GLY A 745 12.19 -24.33 -6.99
C GLY A 745 11.04 -24.16 -7.98
N GLY A 746 10.78 -25.20 -8.78
CA GLY A 746 9.92 -25.05 -9.96
C GLY A 746 10.64 -24.32 -11.10
N GLY A 747 9.94 -23.51 -11.89
CA GLY A 747 10.58 -22.74 -12.95
C GLY A 747 9.68 -22.14 -14.02
N VAL A 748 10.33 -21.45 -14.97
CA VAL A 748 9.69 -20.79 -16.11
C VAL A 748 9.96 -21.58 -17.39
N THR A 749 8.92 -21.85 -18.17
CA THR A 749 9.03 -22.36 -19.54
C THR A 749 8.43 -21.34 -20.50
N ASN A 750 9.29 -20.57 -21.16
CA ASN A 750 8.85 -19.49 -22.05
C ASN A 750 8.94 -19.90 -23.52
N GLY A 751 7.81 -20.15 -24.17
CA GLY A 751 7.64 -20.29 -25.62
C GLY A 751 7.01 -19.07 -26.31
N GLY A 752 6.68 -18.02 -25.56
CA GLY A 752 6.06 -16.78 -26.04
C GLY A 752 6.94 -15.55 -25.75
N SER A 753 6.36 -14.53 -25.12
CA SER A 753 7.08 -13.34 -24.65
C SER A 753 7.11 -13.27 -23.13
N PHE A 754 8.29 -13.14 -22.54
CA PHE A 754 8.48 -12.91 -21.11
C PHE A 754 9.16 -11.55 -20.93
N LEU A 755 8.45 -10.62 -20.33
CA LEU A 755 8.92 -9.27 -20.01
C LEU A 755 9.21 -9.17 -18.52
N THR A 756 10.36 -8.64 -18.16
CA THR A 756 10.74 -8.25 -16.79
C THR A 756 11.12 -6.77 -16.80
N THR A 757 10.82 -6.03 -15.73
CA THR A 757 11.03 -4.58 -15.64
C THR A 757 12.05 -4.24 -14.55
N SER A 758 11.83 -3.14 -13.80
CA SER A 758 12.71 -2.69 -12.72
C SER A 758 12.57 -3.54 -11.45
N SER A 759 11.58 -4.43 -11.36
CA SER A 759 11.42 -5.35 -10.23
C SER A 759 12.32 -6.58 -10.33
N PRO A 760 12.84 -7.11 -9.20
CA PRO A 760 13.73 -8.27 -9.19
C PRO A 760 13.13 -9.54 -9.82
N LEU A 761 13.92 -10.21 -10.65
CA LEU A 761 13.66 -11.58 -11.11
C LEU A 761 14.75 -12.51 -10.58
N VAL A 762 14.42 -13.40 -9.67
CA VAL A 762 15.35 -14.34 -9.03
C VAL A 762 14.98 -15.78 -9.38
N ILE A 763 15.87 -16.46 -10.11
CA ILE A 763 15.82 -17.91 -10.35
C ILE A 763 16.94 -18.55 -9.55
N ALA A 764 16.64 -19.05 -8.35
CA ALA A 764 17.64 -19.59 -7.42
C ALA A 764 18.15 -20.98 -7.86
N GLU A 765 19.17 -21.52 -7.16
CA GLU A 765 19.85 -22.78 -7.50
C GLU A 765 18.91 -23.99 -7.74
N GLY A 766 17.76 -24.04 -7.05
CA GLY A 766 16.77 -25.13 -7.17
C GLY A 766 15.74 -24.96 -8.30
N ALA A 767 15.73 -23.83 -8.99
CA ALA A 767 14.76 -23.50 -10.04
C ALA A 767 15.39 -23.49 -11.45
N TYR A 768 14.54 -23.38 -12.47
CA TYR A 768 14.98 -23.26 -13.86
C TYR A 768 14.24 -22.18 -14.65
N PHE A 769 14.87 -21.69 -15.71
CA PHE A 769 14.26 -20.83 -16.71
C PHE A 769 14.65 -21.33 -18.11
N ALA A 770 13.68 -21.90 -18.82
CA ALA A 770 13.83 -22.42 -20.18
C ALA A 770 13.20 -21.46 -21.19
N ASN A 771 14.03 -20.65 -21.85
CA ASN A 771 13.60 -19.71 -22.89
C ASN A 771 13.66 -20.34 -24.29
N ASN A 772 12.51 -20.51 -24.93
CA ASN A 772 12.34 -20.88 -26.34
C ASN A 772 11.70 -19.74 -27.16
N GLY A 773 11.24 -18.66 -26.51
CA GLY A 773 10.60 -17.49 -27.11
C GLY A 773 11.45 -16.23 -27.03
N GLU A 774 10.84 -15.12 -26.63
CA GLU A 774 11.48 -13.84 -26.35
C GLU A 774 11.53 -13.59 -24.84
N PHE A 775 12.72 -13.32 -24.31
CA PHE A 775 12.92 -12.82 -22.95
C PHE A 775 13.49 -11.40 -23.05
N ARG A 776 12.79 -10.42 -22.49
CA ARG A 776 13.16 -9.01 -22.58
C ARG A 776 13.17 -8.41 -21.17
N GLN A 777 14.28 -7.76 -20.82
CA GLN A 777 14.32 -6.86 -19.68
C GLN A 777 14.10 -5.43 -20.17
N GLU A 778 13.21 -4.70 -19.48
CA GLU A 778 12.94 -3.27 -19.66
C GLU A 778 13.29 -2.52 -18.37
N SER A 779 14.58 -2.37 -18.11
CA SER A 779 15.11 -1.52 -17.03
C SER A 779 15.97 -0.41 -17.64
N PHE A 780 15.98 0.77 -17.04
CA PHE A 780 16.82 1.88 -17.52
C PHE A 780 18.22 1.85 -16.92
N THR A 781 18.38 1.35 -15.69
CA THR A 781 19.65 1.33 -14.97
C THR A 781 20.33 -0.05 -15.05
N ASP A 782 20.22 -0.84 -13.99
CA ASP A 782 20.92 -2.10 -13.83
C ASP A 782 20.00 -3.30 -14.12
N SER A 783 20.63 -4.45 -14.37
CA SER A 783 19.89 -5.69 -14.52
C SER A 783 19.32 -6.14 -13.17
N THR A 784 18.02 -6.41 -13.13
CA THR A 784 17.28 -6.89 -11.96
C THR A 784 17.21 -8.42 -11.93
N VAL A 785 17.87 -9.06 -12.89
CA VAL A 785 17.76 -10.48 -13.15
C VAL A 785 18.92 -11.22 -12.47
N THR A 786 18.59 -12.04 -11.49
CA THR A 786 19.50 -12.93 -10.77
C THR A 786 19.23 -14.39 -11.17
N LEU A 787 20.20 -15.02 -11.83
CA LEU A 787 20.10 -16.42 -12.27
C LEU A 787 21.18 -17.26 -11.58
N GLU A 788 20.79 -17.99 -10.54
CA GLU A 788 21.63 -18.95 -9.83
C GLU A 788 21.31 -20.41 -10.21
N GLY A 789 20.09 -20.66 -10.71
CA GLY A 789 19.60 -21.96 -11.18
C GLY A 789 19.93 -22.30 -12.64
N GLU A 790 19.17 -23.22 -13.22
CA GLU A 790 19.37 -23.65 -14.62
C GLU A 790 18.74 -22.63 -15.59
N PHE A 791 19.56 -21.97 -16.41
CA PHE A 791 19.08 -21.14 -17.52
C PHE A 791 19.38 -21.77 -18.89
N VAL A 792 18.34 -22.14 -19.62
CA VAL A 792 18.44 -22.70 -20.99
C VAL A 792 17.82 -21.73 -21.97
N ASN A 793 18.63 -21.12 -22.85
CA ASN A 793 18.14 -20.25 -23.91
C ASN A 793 18.29 -20.88 -25.30
N ASN A 794 17.15 -21.19 -25.93
CA ASN A 794 16.98 -21.53 -27.34
C ASN A 794 16.30 -20.41 -28.14
N GLY A 795 15.85 -19.34 -27.47
CA GLY A 795 15.14 -18.20 -28.02
C GLY A 795 16.01 -16.92 -28.14
N ARG A 796 15.36 -15.77 -28.02
CA ARG A 796 16.00 -14.45 -28.01
C ARG A 796 15.99 -13.87 -26.59
N VAL A 797 17.07 -13.17 -26.27
CA VAL A 797 17.22 -12.45 -25.01
C VAL A 797 17.63 -11.02 -25.33
N TYR A 798 16.94 -10.07 -24.73
CA TYR A 798 17.19 -8.63 -24.82
C TYR A 798 17.41 -8.12 -23.40
N PHE A 799 18.60 -7.59 -23.14
CA PHE A 799 18.96 -6.88 -21.92
C PHE A 799 19.28 -5.44 -22.28
#